data_AF-A0A0T6BKV6-F1
#
_entry.id   AF-A0A0T6BKV6-F1
#
_cell.length_a   1.000
_cell.length_b   1.000
_cell.length_c   1.000
_cell.angle_alpha   90.00
_cell.angle_beta   90.00
_cell.angle_gamma   90.00
#
_symmetry.space_group_name_H-M   'P 1'
#
loop_
_entity.id
_entity.type
_entity.pdbx_description
1 polymer ?
#
loop_
_entity_poly.entity_id
_entity_poly.type
_entity_poly.pdbx_seq_one_letter_code
_entity_poly.pdbx_strand_id
1 'polypeptide(L)'
;MGKFYYKKATTSGFDRQYIKDQNQNLDDIGRDIREIDTKIIDHKKAKNAHTSDQISHGVFSLRTYIDGLYNRLRNLILNADGTNVKEVVDARVSADGEVFPLLKERLDTEYVKLLQKIKRTVNVDDFGADPTGVNDSTEAFQKALGTGKVRLVLSAGTYIVKGVKLPSWTYMVGQGIGVTTLKLHEDTPASEWVVTNADHTNGNRNIMVEGMSLDWNPERQGGLGPTGGLHSSCLTLAKVKFGIVREVEGINPALHCFDASAPTYNISDADYTKNGCRYIWFDRCVGSGYGDDGVTTHYSEYIFITNCVMTNPSGKAHATGSSNSNGIEVDDGSKNVWVIDCFTSGNVRGYEVKAHTEWPAPSNVHIRGCESYRDVRAFDLRHIGHHLATEPWSETARDVTLVDCTAREPIFNDLYVGLEPKALVVSAYQRVMISNFRAIGDPTYDYKGTSAIAFQYKSRKINVNGLQMYGFAKAGSDIHVTGGDQRTDDVFISNFAIHDSAPTAISLGGGVYNVNLTNGIAHTSGGTAGITSPNNQANIIAVRAYGYTDAAVIGGERYSTVPNNIKSGFRAASSSGSPISNTSAIIASTGNGKTKGDANALIATRTGSSTEGSRSVVMGSNNSHVKGTGLVSAMVLGSVNVINDKSYTTIWGFGSEPSTANKRVEINAQAGSVRGIGAVESVSDLKDLAEYFESKDGSKIESGYLVTLDGDKIRKAQKGESVLGVISETAGVIMGGAAFYWNDRYLRNDFGGLIYETVTVDGEKYVVPKENPNYDPDLEYVPREERDEWHIVGLIGQVFVRVDDTVQVGDSIVPNDGIGTKSEDGSGLFVMRMRKEYDADKGYGVALVFIHPQM
;
A
#
# COMPACT_ATOMS: atom_id res chain seq x y z
N MET A 1 14.77 -47.72 -53.84
CA MET A 1 14.72 -48.63 -55.01
C MET A 1 16.16 -48.95 -55.39
N GLY A 2 16.46 -50.23 -55.61
CA GLY A 2 17.77 -50.66 -56.12
C GLY A 2 18.06 -49.99 -57.46
N LYS A 3 19.34 -49.68 -57.72
CA LYS A 3 19.76 -48.98 -58.93
C LYS A 3 19.72 -49.91 -60.15
N PHE A 4 19.77 -51.22 -59.90
CA PHE A 4 19.74 -52.26 -60.91
C PHE A 4 18.36 -52.94 -60.96
N TYR A 5 17.90 -53.24 -62.17
CA TYR A 5 16.72 -54.05 -62.41
C TYR A 5 17.12 -55.52 -62.46
N TYR A 6 16.71 -56.30 -61.46
CA TYR A 6 17.04 -57.73 -61.42
C TYR A 6 16.27 -58.49 -62.50
N LYS A 7 16.98 -59.30 -63.28
CA LYS A 7 16.37 -60.07 -64.37
C LYS A 7 15.58 -61.23 -63.80
N LYS A 8 14.35 -61.42 -64.29
CA LYS A 8 13.47 -62.51 -63.88
C LYS A 8 13.94 -63.82 -64.54
N ALA A 9 14.17 -64.85 -63.74
CA ALA A 9 14.46 -66.19 -64.22
C ALA A 9 13.29 -66.71 -65.06
N THR A 10 13.52 -67.05 -66.34
CA THR A 10 12.54 -67.79 -67.14
C THR A 10 12.66 -69.29 -66.81
N THR A 11 11.51 -69.92 -66.55
CA THR A 11 11.40 -71.29 -66.04
C THR A 11 11.53 -72.32 -67.16
N SER A 12 12.76 -72.60 -67.61
CA SER A 12 13.07 -73.87 -68.29
C SER A 12 14.59 -74.12 -68.38
N GLY A 13 15.13 -74.86 -67.40
CA GLY A 13 16.42 -75.56 -67.50
C GLY A 13 17.68 -74.76 -67.14
N PHE A 14 18.70 -75.49 -66.66
CA PHE A 14 20.07 -75.02 -66.40
C PHE A 14 20.80 -74.69 -67.73
N ASP A 15 20.35 -73.65 -68.43
CA ASP A 15 21.04 -73.06 -69.57
C ASP A 15 22.19 -72.16 -69.07
N ARG A 16 23.30 -72.11 -69.82
CA ARG A 16 24.43 -71.19 -69.62
C ARG A 16 23.98 -69.72 -69.48
N GLN A 17 22.90 -69.31 -70.15
CA GLN A 17 22.34 -67.96 -70.05
C GLN A 17 21.66 -67.72 -68.69
N TYR A 18 20.98 -68.71 -68.13
CA TYR A 18 20.37 -68.63 -66.78
C TYR A 18 21.43 -68.45 -65.69
N ILE A 19 22.52 -69.21 -65.75
CA ILE A 19 23.65 -69.10 -64.80
C ILE A 19 24.31 -67.73 -64.93
N LYS A 20 24.47 -67.22 -66.15
CA LYS A 20 25.04 -65.89 -66.40
C LYS A 20 24.16 -64.78 -65.83
N ASP A 21 22.85 -64.86 -66.01
CA ASP A 21 21.91 -63.87 -65.48
C ASP A 21 21.78 -63.95 -63.95
N GLN A 22 21.87 -65.15 -63.35
CA GLN A 22 21.93 -65.31 -61.88
C GLN A 22 23.22 -64.76 -61.27
N ASN A 23 24.38 -65.07 -61.86
CA ASN A 23 25.66 -64.51 -61.40
C ASN A 23 25.68 -62.98 -61.54
N GLN A 24 25.13 -62.44 -62.63
CA GLN A 24 24.99 -61.01 -62.81
C GLN A 24 24.05 -60.38 -61.78
N ASN A 25 22.90 -61.00 -61.50
CA ASN A 25 21.98 -60.54 -60.44
C ASN A 25 22.66 -60.54 -59.07
N LEU A 26 23.44 -61.57 -58.72
CA LEU A 26 24.19 -61.63 -57.46
C LEU A 26 25.23 -60.51 -57.35
N ASP A 27 25.96 -60.23 -58.43
CA ASP A 27 26.92 -59.12 -58.48
C ASP A 27 26.23 -57.75 -58.37
N ASP A 28 25.08 -57.58 -59.03
CA ASP A 28 24.30 -56.35 -58.99
C ASP A 28 23.66 -56.13 -57.61
N ILE A 29 23.13 -57.17 -56.97
CA ILE A 29 22.67 -57.15 -55.56
C ILE A 29 23.82 -56.78 -54.63
N GLY A 30 25.00 -57.39 -54.82
CA GLY A 30 26.19 -57.08 -54.03
C GLY A 30 26.70 -55.64 -54.21
N ARG A 31 26.44 -55.00 -55.37
CA ARG A 31 26.72 -53.58 -55.59
C ARG A 31 25.67 -52.67 -54.95
N ASP A 32 24.38 -53.00 -55.06
CA ASP A 32 23.30 -52.25 -54.41
C ASP A 32 23.46 -52.25 -52.87
N ILE A 33 23.81 -53.38 -52.25
CA ILE A 33 24.03 -53.48 -50.80
C ILE A 33 25.21 -52.60 -50.37
N ARG A 34 26.33 -52.63 -51.11
CA ARG A 34 27.50 -51.79 -50.82
C ARG A 34 27.20 -50.29 -50.97
N GLU A 35 26.39 -49.92 -51.97
CA GLU A 35 25.99 -48.52 -52.14
C GLU A 35 25.10 -48.04 -50.98
N ILE A 36 24.19 -48.89 -50.48
CA ILE A 36 23.37 -48.59 -49.30
C ILE A 36 24.24 -48.44 -48.05
N ASP A 37 25.18 -49.38 -47.83
CA ASP A 37 26.07 -49.34 -46.66
C ASP A 37 26.96 -48.09 -46.67
N THR A 38 27.49 -47.72 -47.86
CA THR A 38 28.24 -46.48 -48.05
C THR A 38 27.38 -45.25 -47.73
N LYS A 39 26.14 -45.17 -48.26
CA LYS A 39 25.22 -44.06 -47.96
C LYS A 39 24.85 -43.97 -46.48
N ILE A 40 24.74 -45.09 -45.77
CA ILE A 40 24.51 -45.11 -44.32
C ILE A 40 25.75 -44.64 -43.55
N ILE A 41 26.94 -45.07 -43.95
CA ILE A 41 28.20 -44.60 -43.36
C ILE A 41 28.37 -43.10 -43.57
N ASP A 42 28.07 -42.61 -44.78
CA ASP A 42 28.12 -41.19 -45.10
C ASP A 42 27.07 -40.39 -44.31
N HIS A 43 25.85 -40.92 -44.16
CA HIS A 43 24.80 -40.32 -43.31
C HIS A 43 25.23 -40.26 -41.83
N LYS A 44 25.84 -41.33 -41.29
CA LYS A 44 26.38 -41.37 -39.92
C LYS A 44 27.51 -40.37 -39.67
N LYS A 45 28.28 -40.06 -40.71
CA LYS A 45 29.41 -39.10 -40.64
C LYS A 45 29.02 -37.69 -41.05
N ALA A 46 27.82 -37.48 -41.60
CA ALA A 46 27.38 -36.18 -42.05
C ALA A 46 27.18 -35.24 -40.86
N LYS A 47 27.86 -34.08 -40.88
CA LYS A 47 27.69 -33.04 -39.85
C LYS A 47 26.24 -32.58 -39.70
N ASN A 48 25.49 -32.51 -40.80
CA ASN A 48 24.08 -32.13 -40.85
C ASN A 48 23.27 -33.21 -41.59
N ALA A 49 22.97 -34.32 -40.92
CA ALA A 49 22.23 -35.44 -41.52
C ALA A 49 20.72 -35.17 -41.69
N HIS A 50 20.15 -34.28 -40.86
CA HIS A 50 18.74 -33.90 -40.87
C HIS A 50 18.55 -32.41 -40.58
N THR A 51 17.48 -31.82 -41.12
CA THR A 51 16.97 -30.51 -40.67
C THR A 51 15.97 -30.69 -39.53
N SER A 52 15.72 -29.64 -38.75
CA SER A 52 14.73 -29.65 -37.66
C SER A 52 13.29 -29.89 -38.14
N ASP A 53 12.99 -29.64 -39.42
CA ASP A 53 11.71 -29.99 -40.05
C ASP A 53 11.54 -31.50 -40.27
N GLN A 54 12.64 -32.23 -40.41
CA GLN A 54 12.65 -33.67 -40.69
C GLN A 54 12.59 -34.53 -39.42
N ILE A 55 12.68 -33.92 -38.23
CA ILE A 55 12.66 -34.61 -36.94
C ILE A 55 11.27 -34.43 -36.32
N SER A 56 10.58 -35.52 -36.03
CA SER A 56 9.26 -35.48 -35.37
C SER A 56 9.41 -35.40 -33.84
N HIS A 57 8.61 -34.55 -33.20
CA HIS A 57 8.47 -34.43 -31.75
C HIS A 57 6.99 -34.46 -31.37
N GLY A 58 6.48 -35.67 -31.09
CA GLY A 58 5.05 -35.91 -30.90
C GLY A 58 4.26 -35.64 -32.19
N VAL A 59 3.25 -34.76 -32.12
CA VAL A 59 2.40 -34.41 -33.27
C VAL A 59 2.97 -33.29 -34.16
N PHE A 60 4.10 -32.68 -33.79
CA PHE A 60 4.73 -31.58 -34.53
C PHE A 60 6.12 -31.99 -35.04
N SER A 61 6.69 -31.22 -35.97
CA SER A 61 8.13 -31.27 -36.21
C SER A 61 8.87 -30.58 -35.06
N LEU A 62 10.13 -30.94 -34.83
CA LEU A 62 10.98 -30.33 -33.82
C LEU A 62 11.11 -28.81 -34.06
N ARG A 63 11.16 -28.37 -35.32
CA ARG A 63 11.11 -26.96 -35.69
C ARG A 63 9.85 -26.28 -35.16
N THR A 64 8.67 -26.80 -35.50
CA THR A 64 7.39 -26.19 -35.09
C THR A 64 7.25 -26.13 -33.56
N TYR A 65 7.71 -27.17 -32.85
CA TYR A 65 7.70 -27.19 -31.40
C TYR A 65 8.60 -26.10 -30.79
N ILE A 66 9.85 -26.00 -31.25
CA ILE A 66 10.82 -25.00 -30.78
C ILE A 66 10.38 -23.58 -31.15
N ASP A 67 9.96 -23.35 -32.41
CA ASP A 67 9.45 -22.05 -32.86
C ASP A 67 8.21 -21.64 -32.04
N GLY A 68 7.34 -22.60 -31.69
CA GLY A 68 6.19 -22.38 -30.81
C GLY A 68 6.60 -21.95 -29.39
N LEU A 69 7.56 -22.64 -28.78
CA LEU A 69 8.11 -22.26 -27.46
C LEU A 69 8.79 -20.90 -27.51
N TYR A 70 9.59 -20.65 -28.54
CA TYR A 70 10.31 -19.40 -28.76
C TYR A 70 9.36 -18.21 -28.92
N ASN A 71 8.32 -18.34 -29.75
CA ASN A 71 7.32 -17.29 -29.93
C ASN A 71 6.46 -17.06 -28.68
N ARG A 72 6.19 -18.10 -27.89
CA ARG A 72 5.51 -17.96 -26.59
C ARG A 72 6.38 -17.19 -25.60
N LEU A 73 7.68 -17.50 -25.52
CA LEU A 73 8.64 -16.76 -24.68
C LEU A 73 8.74 -15.29 -25.13
N ARG A 74 8.87 -15.05 -26.44
CA ARG A 74 8.85 -13.71 -27.03
C ARG A 74 7.59 -12.93 -26.67
N ASN A 75 6.42 -13.55 -26.74
CA ASN A 75 5.17 -12.93 -26.32
C ASN A 75 5.13 -12.65 -24.81
N LEU A 76 5.71 -13.51 -23.98
CA LEU A 76 5.80 -13.31 -22.52
C LEU A 76 6.70 -12.12 -22.16
N ILE A 77 7.75 -11.89 -22.95
CA ILE A 77 8.66 -10.75 -22.82
C ILE A 77 8.01 -9.46 -23.34
N LEU A 78 7.18 -9.53 -24.40
CA LEU A 78 6.58 -8.35 -25.05
C LEU A 78 5.22 -7.89 -24.46
N ASN A 79 4.37 -8.78 -23.92
CA ASN A 79 2.96 -8.46 -23.61
C ASN A 79 2.60 -8.24 -22.12
N ALA A 80 3.55 -8.18 -21.20
CA ALA A 80 3.25 -7.89 -19.80
C ALA A 80 3.52 -6.42 -19.47
N ASP A 81 2.46 -5.58 -19.56
CA ASP A 81 2.22 -4.24 -18.97
C ASP A 81 2.14 -2.99 -19.86
N GLY A 82 2.43 -3.05 -21.17
CA GLY A 82 2.01 -1.99 -22.11
C GLY A 82 2.62 -0.59 -21.88
N THR A 83 3.60 -0.43 -20.99
CA THR A 83 4.32 0.84 -20.78
C THR A 83 5.82 0.61 -20.55
N ASN A 84 6.59 0.53 -21.64
CA ASN A 84 8.02 0.83 -21.78
C ASN A 84 8.94 0.77 -20.53
N VAL A 85 9.32 -0.40 -19.99
CA VAL A 85 10.68 -0.70 -19.45
C VAL A 85 10.84 -2.23 -19.28
N LYS A 86 11.24 -2.98 -20.31
CA LYS A 86 11.80 -4.36 -20.12
C LYS A 86 12.97 -4.69 -21.04
N GLU A 87 13.03 -4.08 -22.23
CA GLU A 87 14.26 -3.93 -23.03
C GLU A 87 14.37 -2.47 -23.46
N VAL A 88 15.57 -1.86 -23.38
CA VAL A 88 15.77 -0.50 -23.91
C VAL A 88 15.60 -0.56 -25.43
N VAL A 89 14.61 0.17 -25.97
CA VAL A 89 14.26 0.14 -27.40
C VAL A 89 15.47 0.44 -28.30
N ASP A 90 16.37 1.31 -27.84
CA ASP A 90 17.64 1.63 -28.50
C ASP A 90 18.62 0.44 -28.57
N ALA A 91 18.69 -0.39 -27.51
CA ALA A 91 19.60 -1.53 -27.46
C ALA A 91 19.29 -2.60 -28.52
N ARG A 92 18.06 -2.60 -29.07
CA ARG A 92 17.65 -3.48 -30.17
C ARG A 92 18.15 -3.02 -31.53
N VAL A 93 18.72 -1.82 -31.63
CA VAL A 93 19.29 -1.30 -32.87
C VAL A 93 20.75 -1.75 -33.00
N SER A 94 21.08 -2.50 -34.03
CA SER A 94 22.46 -2.90 -34.33
C SER A 94 23.30 -1.73 -34.85
N ALA A 95 24.61 -1.94 -34.95
CA ALA A 95 25.54 -0.90 -35.42
C ALA A 95 25.31 -0.50 -36.90
N ASP A 96 24.64 -1.35 -37.67
CA ASP A 96 24.15 -1.16 -39.03
C ASP A 96 22.74 -0.55 -39.11
N GLY A 97 22.12 -0.24 -37.97
CA GLY A 97 20.80 0.41 -37.90
C GLY A 97 19.61 -0.55 -38.03
N GLU A 98 19.83 -1.86 -38.00
CA GLU A 98 18.77 -2.86 -38.02
C GLU A 98 18.12 -3.01 -36.64
N VAL A 99 16.79 -2.97 -36.58
CA VAL A 99 16.03 -3.10 -35.33
C VAL A 99 15.60 -4.55 -35.14
N PHE A 100 16.11 -5.19 -34.09
CA PHE A 100 15.77 -6.56 -33.75
C PHE A 100 14.52 -6.62 -32.86
N PRO A 101 13.64 -7.63 -33.00
CA PRO A 101 12.51 -7.81 -32.11
C PRO A 101 12.86 -7.93 -30.64
N LEU A 102 13.96 -8.65 -30.32
CA LEU A 102 14.51 -8.84 -28.98
C LEU A 102 16.00 -8.46 -28.96
N LEU A 103 16.49 -7.93 -27.83
CA LEU A 103 17.92 -7.68 -27.63
C LEU A 103 18.73 -8.99 -27.72
N LYS A 104 18.16 -10.10 -27.27
CA LYS A 104 18.78 -11.42 -27.40
C LYS A 104 19.00 -11.82 -28.85
N GLU A 105 18.06 -11.55 -29.75
CA GLU A 105 18.20 -11.83 -31.19
C GLU A 105 19.35 -11.02 -31.80
N ARG A 106 19.53 -9.78 -31.35
CA ARG A 106 20.68 -8.95 -31.73
C ARG A 106 21.99 -9.51 -31.18
N LEU A 107 22.04 -9.90 -29.90
CA LEU A 107 23.24 -10.52 -29.30
C LEU A 107 23.61 -11.81 -30.02
N ASP A 108 22.63 -12.65 -30.34
CA ASP A 108 22.83 -13.88 -31.12
C ASP A 108 23.33 -13.57 -32.53
N THR A 109 22.80 -12.52 -33.16
CA THR A 109 23.27 -12.06 -34.48
C THR A 109 24.70 -11.54 -34.42
N GLU A 110 25.07 -10.77 -33.39
CA GLU A 110 26.45 -10.30 -33.18
C GLU A 110 27.39 -11.47 -32.80
N TYR A 111 26.89 -12.50 -32.12
CA TYR A 111 27.60 -13.75 -31.90
C TYR A 111 27.85 -14.51 -33.22
N VAL A 112 26.85 -14.60 -34.09
CA VAL A 112 27.02 -15.17 -35.44
C VAL A 112 28.01 -14.33 -36.26
N LYS A 113 27.95 -13.00 -36.19
CA LYS A 113 28.93 -12.10 -36.83
C LYS A 113 30.35 -12.34 -36.27
N LEU A 114 30.51 -12.53 -34.96
CA LEU A 114 31.78 -12.94 -34.33
C LEU A 114 32.27 -14.26 -34.95
N LEU A 115 31.44 -15.31 -34.98
CA LEU A 115 31.80 -16.60 -35.58
C LEU A 115 32.19 -16.47 -37.07
N GLN A 116 31.49 -15.63 -37.84
CA GLN A 116 31.80 -15.37 -39.25
C GLN A 116 33.11 -14.59 -39.45
N LYS A 117 33.50 -13.74 -38.47
CA LYS A 117 34.74 -12.95 -38.50
C LYS A 117 35.94 -13.72 -37.94
N ILE A 118 35.71 -14.76 -37.13
CA ILE A 118 36.73 -15.73 -36.74
C ILE A 118 37.11 -16.55 -37.98
N LYS A 119 38.25 -16.20 -38.59
CA LYS A 119 38.81 -16.93 -39.75
C LYS A 119 39.85 -17.97 -39.35
N ARG A 120 40.19 -18.04 -38.06
CA ARG A 120 41.27 -18.86 -37.51
C ARG A 120 40.80 -19.55 -36.23
N THR A 121 40.76 -20.88 -36.25
CA THR A 121 40.62 -21.71 -35.05
C THR A 121 41.95 -22.39 -34.80
N VAL A 122 42.46 -22.32 -33.58
CA VAL A 122 43.74 -22.93 -33.18
C VAL A 122 43.60 -23.63 -31.84
N ASN A 123 44.35 -24.71 -31.63
CA ASN A 123 44.55 -25.27 -30.29
C ASN A 123 45.77 -24.58 -29.66
N VAL A 124 45.67 -24.18 -28.39
CA VAL A 124 46.79 -23.55 -27.68
C VAL A 124 47.98 -24.52 -27.51
N ASP A 125 47.71 -25.83 -27.45
CA ASP A 125 48.73 -26.88 -27.32
C ASP A 125 49.68 -26.91 -28.52
N ASP A 126 49.17 -26.61 -29.72
CA ASP A 126 49.96 -26.53 -30.96
C ASP A 126 51.03 -25.41 -30.92
N PHE A 127 50.88 -24.47 -29.97
CA PHE A 127 51.80 -23.35 -29.74
C PHE A 127 52.73 -23.60 -28.55
N GLY A 128 52.71 -24.82 -27.99
CA GLY A 128 53.58 -25.25 -26.89
C GLY A 128 53.00 -25.04 -25.49
N ALA A 129 51.68 -24.87 -25.36
CA ALA A 129 51.05 -24.84 -24.03
C ALA A 129 51.06 -26.23 -23.40
N ASP A 130 51.23 -26.27 -22.08
CA ASP A 130 51.34 -27.50 -21.31
C ASP A 130 50.07 -27.71 -20.44
N PRO A 131 49.14 -28.58 -20.87
CA PRO A 131 47.94 -28.89 -20.11
C PRO A 131 48.19 -29.77 -18.87
N THR A 132 49.42 -30.20 -18.61
CA THR A 132 49.73 -31.03 -17.42
C THR A 132 49.85 -30.20 -16.13
N GLY A 133 49.94 -28.87 -16.25
CA GLY A 133 50.06 -27.95 -15.12
C GLY A 133 51.49 -27.84 -14.57
N VAL A 134 52.48 -28.36 -15.30
CA VAL A 134 53.89 -28.35 -14.87
C VAL A 134 54.63 -27.11 -15.40
N ASN A 135 54.50 -26.81 -16.69
CA ASN A 135 55.24 -25.72 -17.32
C ASN A 135 54.39 -24.45 -17.55
N ASP A 136 55.05 -23.29 -17.54
CA ASP A 136 54.45 -21.99 -17.87
C ASP A 136 53.99 -21.96 -19.34
N SER A 137 52.70 -21.81 -19.56
CA SER A 137 52.04 -21.77 -20.87
C SER A 137 51.83 -20.36 -21.42
N THR A 138 52.26 -19.32 -20.70
CA THR A 138 51.94 -17.91 -21.02
C THR A 138 52.33 -17.52 -22.45
N GLU A 139 53.56 -17.87 -22.88
CA GLU A 139 54.04 -17.53 -24.23
C GLU A 139 53.23 -18.22 -25.33
N ALA A 140 52.79 -19.47 -25.09
CA ALA A 140 51.95 -20.21 -26.02
C ALA A 140 50.57 -19.55 -26.18
N PHE A 141 49.95 -19.11 -25.08
CA PHE A 141 48.71 -18.32 -25.13
C PHE A 141 48.89 -17.01 -25.91
N GLN A 142 49.97 -16.27 -25.67
CA GLN A 142 50.27 -15.03 -26.40
C GLN A 142 50.41 -15.27 -27.91
N LYS A 143 51.16 -16.31 -28.31
CA LYS A 143 51.33 -16.69 -29.72
C LYS A 143 50.02 -17.13 -30.35
N ALA A 144 49.26 -17.98 -29.66
CA ALA A 144 48.00 -18.51 -30.17
C ALA A 144 46.94 -17.41 -30.33
N LEU A 145 46.84 -16.48 -29.37
CA LEU A 145 45.93 -15.32 -29.44
C LEU A 145 46.33 -14.32 -30.53
N GLY A 146 47.62 -13.99 -30.61
CA GLY A 146 48.15 -12.99 -31.55
C GLY A 146 47.39 -11.66 -31.45
N THR A 147 46.87 -11.16 -32.58
CA THR A 147 46.08 -9.91 -32.63
C THR A 147 44.57 -10.12 -32.55
N GLY A 148 44.12 -11.32 -32.14
CA GLY A 148 42.70 -11.70 -32.05
C GLY A 148 42.14 -12.31 -33.33
N LYS A 149 40.84 -12.08 -33.58
CA LYS A 149 40.07 -12.72 -34.69
C LYS A 149 40.22 -14.25 -34.70
N VAL A 150 40.20 -14.83 -33.51
CA VAL A 150 40.62 -16.21 -33.25
C VAL A 150 39.62 -16.93 -32.36
N ARG A 151 39.39 -18.20 -32.67
CA ARG A 151 38.85 -19.17 -31.72
C ARG A 151 40.03 -19.95 -31.15
N LEU A 152 40.34 -19.71 -29.88
CA LEU A 152 41.36 -20.41 -29.13
C LEU A 152 40.72 -21.59 -28.41
N VAL A 153 41.08 -22.81 -28.82
CA VAL A 153 40.61 -24.05 -28.21
C VAL A 153 41.66 -24.53 -27.20
N LEU A 154 41.19 -24.93 -26.03
CA LEU A 154 42.00 -25.50 -24.97
C LEU A 154 41.61 -26.97 -24.78
N SER A 155 42.60 -27.82 -24.54
CA SER A 155 42.41 -29.22 -24.19
C SER A 155 42.01 -29.37 -22.72
N ALA A 156 41.65 -30.60 -22.34
CA ALA A 156 41.49 -30.95 -20.93
C ALA A 156 42.84 -30.89 -20.21
N GLY A 157 42.85 -30.36 -18.99
CA GLY A 157 44.07 -30.20 -18.18
C GLY A 157 44.14 -28.88 -17.45
N THR A 158 45.27 -28.63 -16.80
CA THR A 158 45.59 -27.40 -16.09
C THR A 158 46.70 -26.67 -16.83
N TYR A 159 46.48 -25.41 -17.19
CA TYR A 159 47.48 -24.54 -17.80
C TYR A 159 47.97 -23.54 -16.76
N ILE A 160 49.28 -23.55 -16.49
CA ILE A 160 49.91 -22.51 -15.65
C ILE A 160 50.17 -21.27 -16.51
N VAL A 161 49.67 -20.11 -16.09
CA VAL A 161 49.78 -18.86 -16.85
C VAL A 161 50.13 -17.68 -15.94
N LYS A 162 50.74 -16.64 -16.49
CA LYS A 162 51.00 -15.35 -15.81
C LYS A 162 49.95 -14.30 -16.22
N GLY A 163 48.72 -14.76 -16.38
CA GLY A 163 47.58 -13.98 -16.88
C GLY A 163 47.42 -14.02 -18.39
N VAL A 164 46.17 -14.08 -18.85
CA VAL A 164 45.80 -14.14 -20.28
C VAL A 164 45.08 -12.86 -20.69
N LYS A 165 45.62 -12.17 -21.69
CA LYS A 165 45.10 -10.89 -22.20
C LYS A 165 44.39 -11.09 -23.54
N LEU A 166 43.09 -10.86 -23.59
CA LEU A 166 42.23 -11.15 -24.74
C LEU A 166 42.07 -9.93 -25.66
N PRO A 167 42.60 -9.96 -26.90
CA PRO A 167 42.33 -8.92 -27.90
C PRO A 167 40.88 -9.02 -28.43
N SER A 168 40.44 -8.01 -29.16
CA SER A 168 39.11 -8.00 -29.79
C SER A 168 38.89 -9.18 -30.76
N TRP A 169 37.63 -9.62 -30.88
CA TRP A 169 37.22 -10.75 -31.72
C TRP A 169 37.86 -12.09 -31.29
N THR A 170 37.83 -12.37 -30.01
CA THR A 170 38.42 -13.58 -29.43
C THR A 170 37.33 -14.47 -28.84
N TYR A 171 37.39 -15.76 -29.16
CA TYR A 171 36.59 -16.78 -28.51
C TYR A 171 37.52 -17.84 -27.90
N MET A 172 37.69 -17.79 -26.59
CA MET A 172 38.49 -18.75 -25.83
C MET A 172 37.58 -19.82 -25.24
N VAL A 173 37.82 -21.08 -25.58
CA VAL A 173 36.93 -22.19 -25.21
C VAL A 173 37.70 -23.39 -24.68
N GLY A 174 37.34 -23.83 -23.48
CA GLY A 174 37.82 -25.07 -22.87
C GLY A 174 36.83 -26.22 -23.05
N GLN A 175 37.12 -27.36 -22.42
CA GLN A 175 36.31 -28.58 -22.49
C GLN A 175 35.23 -28.67 -21.39
N GLY A 176 35.12 -27.67 -20.52
CA GLY A 176 34.14 -27.59 -19.43
C GLY A 176 34.75 -27.16 -18.09
N ILE A 177 33.88 -26.69 -17.18
CA ILE A 177 34.23 -26.42 -15.77
C ILE A 177 34.85 -27.66 -15.14
N GLY A 178 35.97 -27.50 -14.45
CA GLY A 178 36.74 -28.57 -13.82
C GLY A 178 37.49 -29.50 -14.78
N VAL A 179 37.29 -29.36 -16.10
CA VAL A 179 37.97 -30.17 -17.14
C VAL A 179 39.14 -29.39 -17.73
N THR A 180 38.94 -28.12 -18.04
CA THR A 180 40.01 -27.20 -18.46
C THR A 180 40.18 -26.14 -17.38
N THR A 181 41.39 -25.98 -16.85
CA THR A 181 41.69 -24.98 -15.80
C THR A 181 42.84 -24.08 -16.22
N LEU A 182 42.70 -22.77 -16.05
CA LEU A 182 43.81 -21.83 -16.07
C LEU A 182 44.15 -21.46 -14.63
N LYS A 183 45.42 -21.58 -14.25
CA LYS A 183 45.90 -21.29 -12.90
C LYS A 183 47.06 -20.30 -12.93
N LEU A 184 47.04 -19.30 -12.07
CA LEU A 184 48.15 -18.35 -11.99
C LEU A 184 49.45 -19.02 -11.51
N HIS A 185 50.55 -18.74 -12.19
CA HIS A 185 51.89 -19.20 -11.87
C HIS A 185 52.35 -18.71 -10.48
N GLU A 186 53.22 -19.47 -9.81
CA GLU A 186 53.69 -19.14 -8.45
C GLU A 186 54.33 -17.76 -8.35
N ASP A 187 55.16 -17.37 -9.32
CA ASP A 187 55.77 -16.03 -9.41
C ASP A 187 54.86 -14.87 -9.87
N THR A 188 53.59 -15.13 -10.21
CA THR A 188 52.70 -14.05 -10.71
C THR A 188 52.36 -13.05 -9.61
N PRO A 189 52.44 -11.72 -9.84
CA PRO A 189 52.12 -10.73 -8.81
C PRO A 189 50.65 -10.78 -8.38
N ALA A 190 50.35 -10.22 -7.21
CA ALA A 190 48.99 -10.12 -6.68
C ALA A 190 48.07 -9.21 -7.52
N SER A 191 48.60 -8.32 -8.35
CA SER A 191 47.75 -7.45 -9.19
C SER A 191 47.21 -8.13 -10.45
N GLU A 192 47.68 -9.33 -10.76
CA GLU A 192 47.36 -9.99 -12.02
C GLU A 192 45.97 -10.64 -12.01
N TRP A 193 45.38 -10.72 -13.20
CA TRP A 193 44.15 -11.44 -13.48
C TRP A 193 44.46 -12.81 -14.06
N VAL A 194 43.60 -13.81 -13.84
CA VAL A 194 43.71 -15.05 -14.64
C VAL A 194 43.41 -14.73 -16.10
N VAL A 195 42.32 -14.01 -16.36
CA VAL A 195 41.89 -13.58 -17.70
C VAL A 195 41.41 -12.12 -17.67
N THR A 196 41.79 -11.32 -18.66
CA THR A 196 41.18 -10.00 -18.87
C THR A 196 41.30 -9.57 -20.34
N ASN A 197 40.58 -8.53 -20.76
CA ASN A 197 40.77 -7.95 -22.09
C ASN A 197 42.10 -7.20 -22.20
N ALA A 198 42.69 -7.18 -23.39
CA ALA A 198 44.07 -6.73 -23.60
C ALA A 198 44.27 -5.21 -23.52
N ASP A 199 43.26 -4.42 -23.83
CA ASP A 199 43.32 -2.95 -23.82
C ASP A 199 42.18 -2.39 -22.96
N HIS A 200 42.49 -2.03 -21.72
CA HIS A 200 41.54 -1.37 -20.82
C HIS A 200 41.32 0.10 -21.20
N THR A 201 42.34 0.79 -21.71
CA THR A 201 42.29 2.22 -22.02
C THR A 201 41.30 2.52 -23.14
N ASN A 202 41.44 1.83 -24.28
CA ASN A 202 40.55 2.00 -25.43
C ASN A 202 39.39 1.01 -25.42
N GLY A 203 39.49 -0.05 -24.61
CA GLY A 203 38.53 -1.13 -24.57
C GLY A 203 38.76 -2.17 -25.67
N ASN A 204 38.06 -3.29 -25.55
CA ASN A 204 38.01 -4.32 -26.59
C ASN A 204 36.55 -4.60 -26.97
N ARG A 205 36.36 -5.44 -28.01
CA ARG A 205 35.02 -5.85 -28.40
C ARG A 205 34.92 -7.29 -28.87
N ASN A 206 33.74 -7.88 -28.74
CA ASN A 206 33.41 -9.23 -29.17
C ASN A 206 34.39 -10.25 -28.57
N ILE A 207 34.35 -10.37 -27.24
CA ILE A 207 35.14 -11.33 -26.47
C ILE A 207 34.19 -12.40 -25.93
N MET A 208 34.57 -13.67 -26.05
CA MET A 208 33.87 -14.79 -25.45
C MET A 208 34.84 -15.70 -24.71
N VAL A 209 34.49 -16.09 -23.48
CA VAL A 209 35.20 -17.08 -22.67
C VAL A 209 34.20 -18.15 -22.24
N GLU A 210 34.48 -19.42 -22.53
CA GLU A 210 33.53 -20.51 -22.29
C GLU A 210 34.16 -21.82 -21.81
N GLY A 211 33.52 -22.48 -20.86
CA GLY A 211 33.77 -23.89 -20.52
C GLY A 211 35.13 -24.13 -19.87
N MET A 212 35.45 -23.43 -18.78
CA MET A 212 36.73 -23.62 -18.05
C MET A 212 36.67 -23.11 -16.60
N SER A 213 37.64 -23.51 -15.79
CA SER A 213 37.88 -22.98 -14.44
C SER A 213 39.07 -22.01 -14.44
N LEU A 214 38.98 -20.95 -13.65
CA LEU A 214 39.98 -19.90 -13.50
C LEU A 214 40.41 -19.83 -12.02
N ASP A 215 41.58 -20.37 -11.70
CA ASP A 215 42.16 -20.38 -10.36
C ASP A 215 43.16 -19.23 -10.19
N TRP A 216 42.81 -18.26 -9.36
CA TRP A 216 43.69 -17.15 -9.06
C TRP A 216 44.90 -17.56 -8.20
N ASN A 217 44.88 -18.76 -7.60
CA ASN A 217 45.98 -19.37 -6.85
C ASN A 217 46.48 -18.48 -5.69
N PRO A 218 45.65 -18.22 -4.66
CA PRO A 218 45.99 -17.23 -3.62
C PRO A 218 47.15 -17.66 -2.72
N GLU A 219 47.38 -18.95 -2.56
CA GLU A 219 48.45 -19.48 -1.68
C GLU A 219 49.85 -19.32 -2.27
N ARG A 220 49.96 -18.90 -3.55
CA ARG A 220 51.26 -18.59 -4.15
C ARG A 220 51.98 -17.52 -3.32
N GLN A 221 53.31 -17.59 -3.30
CA GLN A 221 54.15 -16.64 -2.57
C GLN A 221 53.81 -16.51 -1.07
N GLY A 222 53.23 -17.56 -0.46
CA GLY A 222 52.92 -17.61 0.97
C GLY A 222 51.60 -16.94 1.37
N GLY A 223 50.72 -16.67 0.41
CA GLY A 223 49.40 -16.08 0.65
C GLY A 223 49.32 -14.62 0.19
N LEU A 224 48.65 -14.38 -0.93
CA LEU A 224 48.46 -13.05 -1.51
C LEU A 224 47.06 -12.49 -1.22
N GLY A 225 47.01 -11.19 -0.94
CA GLY A 225 45.77 -10.40 -0.82
C GLY A 225 45.51 -9.53 -2.05
N PRO A 226 44.38 -8.81 -2.09
CA PRO A 226 44.06 -7.96 -3.23
C PRO A 226 44.95 -6.72 -3.26
N THR A 227 45.18 -6.19 -4.47
CA THR A 227 45.94 -4.94 -4.66
C THR A 227 45.06 -3.71 -4.85
N GLY A 228 43.74 -3.87 -4.85
CA GLY A 228 42.76 -2.80 -5.06
C GLY A 228 42.58 -2.39 -6.54
N GLY A 229 41.57 -1.56 -6.78
CA GLY A 229 41.11 -1.24 -8.14
C GLY A 229 40.56 -2.49 -8.83
N LEU A 230 40.75 -2.59 -10.15
CA LEU A 230 40.21 -3.70 -10.95
C LEU A 230 40.98 -5.02 -10.79
N HIS A 231 42.09 -5.03 -10.06
CA HIS A 231 43.09 -6.10 -10.06
C HIS A 231 42.66 -7.34 -9.27
N SER A 232 43.47 -8.40 -9.32
CA SER A 232 43.35 -9.57 -8.43
C SER A 232 42.08 -10.42 -8.60
N SER A 233 41.39 -10.29 -9.73
CA SER A 233 40.16 -11.03 -10.05
C SER A 233 40.45 -12.24 -10.96
N CYS A 234 39.55 -13.22 -10.98
CA CYS A 234 39.66 -14.33 -11.94
C CYS A 234 39.46 -13.83 -13.37
N LEU A 235 38.36 -13.13 -13.63
CA LEU A 235 38.09 -12.53 -14.94
C LEU A 235 37.54 -11.11 -14.81
N THR A 236 38.23 -10.15 -15.43
CA THR A 236 37.76 -8.77 -15.54
C THR A 236 37.60 -8.35 -16.99
N LEU A 237 36.44 -7.79 -17.33
CA LEU A 237 36.19 -7.07 -18.57
C LEU A 237 36.15 -5.57 -18.25
N ALA A 238 37.09 -4.81 -18.81
CA ALA A 238 37.18 -3.37 -18.66
C ALA A 238 36.94 -2.67 -20.01
N LYS A 239 35.91 -1.82 -20.08
CA LYS A 239 35.52 -1.08 -21.29
C LYS A 239 35.26 -1.99 -22.50
N VAL A 240 34.70 -3.16 -22.28
CA VAL A 240 34.40 -4.14 -23.32
C VAL A 240 33.02 -3.89 -23.93
N LYS A 241 32.92 -3.95 -25.26
CA LYS A 241 31.65 -3.95 -25.98
C LYS A 241 31.36 -5.34 -26.56
N PHE A 242 30.23 -5.95 -26.20
CA PHE A 242 29.88 -7.34 -26.55
C PHE A 242 30.85 -8.35 -25.91
N GLY A 243 30.62 -8.67 -24.65
CA GLY A 243 31.37 -9.68 -23.90
C GLY A 243 30.46 -10.82 -23.45
N ILE A 244 30.91 -12.07 -23.59
CA ILE A 244 30.18 -13.24 -23.09
C ILE A 244 31.13 -14.08 -22.25
N VAL A 245 30.75 -14.38 -21.01
CA VAL A 245 31.43 -15.33 -20.14
C VAL A 245 30.40 -16.38 -19.77
N ARG A 246 30.64 -17.62 -20.19
CA ARG A 246 29.63 -18.68 -20.07
C ARG A 246 30.23 -19.96 -19.56
N GLU A 247 29.58 -20.62 -18.59
CA GLU A 247 30.09 -21.90 -18.07
C GLU A 247 31.56 -21.78 -17.64
N VAL A 248 31.85 -20.68 -16.93
CA VAL A 248 33.18 -20.41 -16.38
C VAL A 248 33.09 -20.45 -14.86
N GLU A 249 34.06 -21.11 -14.24
CA GLU A 249 34.20 -21.15 -12.79
C GLU A 249 35.33 -20.23 -12.33
N GLY A 250 35.06 -19.31 -11.41
CA GLY A 250 36.06 -18.50 -10.72
C GLY A 250 36.41 -19.11 -9.37
N ILE A 251 37.69 -19.34 -9.12
CA ILE A 251 38.20 -20.01 -7.92
C ILE A 251 39.18 -19.11 -7.18
N ASN A 252 38.87 -18.84 -5.92
CA ASN A 252 39.74 -18.19 -4.94
C ASN A 252 40.43 -16.88 -5.38
N PRO A 253 39.77 -15.96 -6.11
CA PRO A 253 40.36 -14.65 -6.37
C PRO A 253 40.49 -13.84 -5.11
N ALA A 254 41.56 -13.05 -5.00
CA ALA A 254 41.68 -12.13 -3.88
C ALA A 254 40.71 -10.95 -3.96
N LEU A 255 40.19 -10.63 -5.16
CA LEU A 255 39.12 -9.64 -5.35
C LEU A 255 37.82 -10.33 -5.84
N HIS A 256 37.48 -10.27 -7.14
CA HIS A 256 36.21 -10.81 -7.66
C HIS A 256 36.39 -12.09 -8.51
N CYS A 257 35.36 -12.95 -8.60
CA CYS A 257 35.37 -13.98 -9.65
C CYS A 257 35.17 -13.36 -11.03
N PHE A 258 34.16 -12.51 -11.17
CA PHE A 258 33.83 -11.88 -12.44
C PHE A 258 33.51 -10.39 -12.24
N ASP A 259 34.20 -9.51 -12.98
CA ASP A 259 33.94 -8.07 -12.97
C ASP A 259 33.70 -7.54 -14.40
N ALA A 260 32.66 -6.72 -14.56
CA ALA A 260 32.43 -5.91 -15.75
C ALA A 260 32.44 -4.43 -15.37
N SER A 261 33.53 -3.75 -15.71
CA SER A 261 33.81 -2.39 -15.24
C SER A 261 34.19 -1.41 -16.36
N ALA A 262 34.13 -0.11 -16.05
CA ALA A 262 35.01 0.87 -16.68
C ALA A 262 36.48 0.66 -16.26
N PRO A 263 37.49 1.27 -16.91
CA PRO A 263 38.91 1.00 -16.62
C PRO A 263 39.41 1.45 -15.24
N THR A 264 38.54 2.07 -14.44
CA THR A 264 38.79 2.53 -13.08
C THR A 264 37.47 2.61 -12.32
N TYR A 265 37.49 2.37 -11.02
CA TYR A 265 36.34 2.61 -10.13
C TYR A 265 36.24 4.07 -9.68
N ASN A 266 37.21 4.93 -10.01
CA ASN A 266 37.19 6.33 -9.62
C ASN A 266 36.73 7.21 -10.79
N ILE A 267 35.41 7.38 -10.95
CA ILE A 267 34.82 8.12 -12.07
C ILE A 267 33.93 9.26 -11.55
N SER A 268 34.35 10.50 -11.82
CA SER A 268 33.61 11.72 -11.51
C SER A 268 32.93 12.37 -12.73
N ASP A 269 32.98 11.71 -13.88
CA ASP A 269 32.37 12.21 -15.12
C ASP A 269 30.83 12.28 -15.00
N ALA A 270 30.22 13.31 -15.59
CA ALA A 270 28.75 13.43 -15.60
C ALA A 270 28.07 12.26 -16.35
N ASP A 271 28.66 11.83 -17.47
CA ASP A 271 28.33 10.55 -18.12
C ASP A 271 29.33 9.48 -17.63
N TYR A 272 29.12 9.03 -16.40
CA TYR A 272 29.96 8.07 -15.72
C TYR A 272 29.98 6.68 -16.38
N THR A 273 29.03 6.38 -17.28
CA THR A 273 28.95 5.11 -18.02
C THR A 273 29.68 5.13 -19.37
N LYS A 274 30.16 6.29 -19.85
CA LYS A 274 30.73 6.43 -21.21
C LYS A 274 31.91 5.51 -21.51
N ASN A 275 32.71 5.21 -20.49
CA ASN A 275 33.90 4.35 -20.58
C ASN A 275 33.65 2.95 -20.01
N GLY A 276 32.42 2.64 -19.61
CA GLY A 276 32.04 1.34 -19.08
C GLY A 276 31.98 0.24 -20.12
N CYS A 277 31.82 -0.98 -19.63
CA CYS A 277 31.39 -2.11 -20.42
C CYS A 277 29.97 -1.90 -20.98
N ARG A 278 29.70 -2.46 -22.16
CA ARG A 278 28.37 -2.51 -22.77
C ARG A 278 28.06 -3.85 -23.41
N TYR A 279 26.84 -4.35 -23.18
CA TYR A 279 26.36 -5.64 -23.73
C TYR A 279 27.21 -6.81 -23.23
N ILE A 280 27.25 -6.97 -21.91
CA ILE A 280 27.96 -8.07 -21.25
C ILE A 280 26.97 -9.14 -20.81
N TRP A 281 27.34 -10.41 -20.95
CA TRP A 281 26.54 -11.53 -20.49
C TRP A 281 27.39 -12.54 -19.73
N PHE A 282 27.15 -12.63 -18.42
CA PHE A 282 27.61 -13.71 -17.56
C PHE A 282 26.50 -14.77 -17.50
N ASP A 283 26.78 -16.00 -17.89
CA ASP A 283 25.78 -17.05 -18.06
C ASP A 283 26.25 -18.41 -17.53
N ARG A 284 25.54 -19.00 -16.56
CA ARG A 284 25.95 -20.26 -15.94
C ARG A 284 27.37 -20.22 -15.38
N CYS A 285 27.79 -19.06 -14.87
CA CYS A 285 29.07 -18.93 -14.18
C CYS A 285 28.95 -19.44 -12.74
N VAL A 286 30.04 -20.02 -12.24
CA VAL A 286 30.15 -20.49 -10.85
C VAL A 286 31.29 -19.73 -10.17
N GLY A 287 31.12 -19.30 -8.93
CA GLY A 287 32.17 -18.61 -8.19
C GLY A 287 32.24 -19.07 -6.75
N SER A 288 33.46 -19.22 -6.24
CA SER A 288 33.70 -19.44 -4.81
C SER A 288 35.07 -18.95 -4.34
N GLY A 289 35.20 -18.72 -3.03
CA GLY A 289 36.45 -18.29 -2.40
C GLY A 289 36.89 -16.86 -2.73
N TYR A 290 36.04 -16.08 -3.39
CA TYR A 290 36.32 -14.69 -3.74
C TYR A 290 36.49 -13.82 -2.50
N GLY A 291 37.48 -12.92 -2.54
CA GLY A 291 37.80 -12.03 -1.43
C GLY A 291 36.80 -10.90 -1.27
N ASP A 292 36.23 -10.41 -2.37
CA ASP A 292 35.20 -9.37 -2.42
C ASP A 292 33.88 -9.99 -2.95
N ASP A 293 33.62 -9.97 -4.25
CA ASP A 293 32.33 -10.43 -4.81
C ASP A 293 32.44 -11.58 -5.82
N GLY A 294 31.36 -12.35 -5.94
CA GLY A 294 31.25 -13.38 -6.97
C GLY A 294 31.17 -12.77 -8.37
N VAL A 295 30.05 -12.10 -8.66
CA VAL A 295 29.89 -11.28 -9.87
C VAL A 295 29.67 -9.84 -9.47
N THR A 296 30.43 -8.92 -10.03
CA THR A 296 30.24 -7.49 -9.81
C THR A 296 30.23 -6.67 -11.11
N THR A 297 29.60 -5.49 -11.06
CA THR A 297 29.54 -4.56 -12.18
C THR A 297 29.74 -3.13 -11.71
N HIS A 298 30.52 -2.35 -12.47
CA HIS A 298 30.84 -0.96 -12.14
C HIS A 298 30.80 -0.07 -13.38
N TYR A 299 30.16 1.09 -13.28
CA TYR A 299 30.14 2.16 -14.28
C TYR A 299 29.80 1.69 -15.70
N SER A 300 28.99 0.64 -15.79
CA SER A 300 28.75 -0.12 -17.03
C SER A 300 27.26 -0.30 -17.25
N GLU A 301 26.86 -0.58 -18.48
CA GLU A 301 25.43 -0.72 -18.79
C GLU A 301 25.09 -1.78 -19.82
N TYR A 302 23.85 -2.26 -19.78
CA TYR A 302 23.37 -3.39 -20.59
C TYR A 302 24.08 -4.69 -20.24
N ILE A 303 23.91 -5.13 -19.00
CA ILE A 303 24.58 -6.32 -18.46
C ILE A 303 23.53 -7.37 -18.08
N PHE A 304 23.79 -8.62 -18.46
CA PHE A 304 22.99 -9.78 -18.13
C PHE A 304 23.82 -10.71 -17.25
N ILE A 305 23.27 -11.11 -16.11
CA ILE A 305 23.85 -12.08 -15.20
C ILE A 305 22.79 -13.15 -15.03
N THR A 306 22.96 -14.31 -15.66
CA THR A 306 21.91 -15.33 -15.74
C THR A 306 22.40 -16.70 -15.30
N ASN A 307 21.58 -17.42 -14.52
CA ASN A 307 21.86 -18.79 -14.11
C ASN A 307 23.20 -18.96 -13.35
N CYS A 308 23.70 -17.89 -12.71
CA CYS A 308 24.98 -17.90 -12.03
C CYS A 308 24.84 -18.41 -10.58
N VAL A 309 25.88 -19.07 -10.09
CA VAL A 309 25.95 -19.62 -8.73
C VAL A 309 27.15 -19.04 -8.00
N MET A 310 26.94 -18.22 -6.97
CA MET A 310 28.00 -17.54 -6.23
C MET A 310 27.93 -17.88 -4.75
N THR A 311 28.93 -18.61 -4.25
CA THR A 311 28.88 -19.17 -2.90
C THR A 311 30.20 -19.09 -2.16
N ASN A 312 30.14 -19.02 -0.83
CA ASN A 312 31.28 -19.17 0.06
C ASN A 312 32.45 -18.21 -0.25
N PRO A 313 32.26 -16.88 -0.12
CA PRO A 313 33.36 -15.92 -0.18
C PRO A 313 34.39 -16.19 0.92
N SER A 314 35.65 -15.83 0.65
CA SER A 314 36.70 -15.85 1.67
C SER A 314 36.69 -14.60 2.55
N GLY A 315 36.13 -13.49 2.08
CA GLY A 315 36.11 -12.22 2.81
C GLY A 315 37.44 -11.49 2.91
N LYS A 316 38.51 -12.06 2.33
CA LYS A 316 39.90 -11.61 2.51
C LYS A 316 40.20 -10.25 1.86
N ALA A 317 39.30 -9.68 1.06
CA ALA A 317 39.47 -8.32 0.56
C ALA A 317 39.20 -7.23 1.61
N HIS A 318 38.62 -7.63 2.74
CA HIS A 318 38.19 -6.73 3.79
C HIS A 318 38.84 -7.07 5.13
N ALA A 319 38.66 -6.17 6.11
CA ALA A 319 39.02 -6.46 7.48
C ALA A 319 38.16 -7.62 8.04
N THR A 320 38.78 -8.50 8.82
CA THR A 320 38.09 -9.62 9.48
C THR A 320 36.88 -9.12 10.29
N GLY A 321 35.72 -9.72 10.06
CA GLY A 321 34.48 -9.39 10.76
C GLY A 321 33.74 -8.16 10.23
N SER A 322 34.21 -7.52 9.16
CA SER A 322 33.56 -6.37 8.52
C SER A 322 33.59 -6.46 6.99
N SER A 323 33.53 -7.68 6.45
CA SER A 323 33.60 -7.93 5.01
C SER A 323 32.31 -7.49 4.29
N ASN A 324 32.47 -6.87 3.12
CA ASN A 324 31.36 -6.59 2.20
C ASN A 324 31.29 -7.65 1.09
N SER A 325 31.56 -8.92 1.39
CA SER A 325 31.67 -9.93 0.34
C SER A 325 30.32 -10.50 -0.08
N ASN A 326 29.92 -10.21 -1.32
CA ASN A 326 28.59 -10.51 -1.82
C ASN A 326 28.58 -11.59 -2.91
N GLY A 327 27.44 -12.25 -3.10
CA GLY A 327 27.24 -13.20 -4.19
C GLY A 327 27.24 -12.49 -5.54
N ILE A 328 26.27 -11.58 -5.71
CA ILE A 328 26.15 -10.72 -6.88
C ILE A 328 26.00 -9.28 -6.42
N GLU A 329 26.93 -8.43 -6.83
CA GLU A 329 26.94 -7.00 -6.55
C GLU A 329 26.71 -6.19 -7.84
N VAL A 330 25.70 -5.34 -7.84
CA VAL A 330 25.55 -4.30 -8.86
C VAL A 330 25.98 -3.00 -8.19
N ASP A 331 27.20 -2.55 -8.48
CA ASP A 331 27.84 -1.46 -7.75
C ASP A 331 27.95 -0.17 -8.56
N ASP A 332 28.54 0.85 -7.93
CA ASP A 332 28.91 2.18 -8.40
C ASP A 332 28.69 2.42 -9.91
N GLY A 333 27.73 3.27 -10.23
CA GLY A 333 27.49 3.80 -11.57
C GLY A 333 26.89 2.83 -12.58
N SER A 334 26.53 1.61 -12.18
CA SER A 334 25.92 0.62 -13.07
C SER A 334 24.50 1.02 -13.49
N LYS A 335 24.12 0.71 -14.74
CA LYS A 335 22.77 0.97 -15.26
C LYS A 335 22.27 -0.16 -16.12
N ASN A 336 20.96 -0.35 -16.20
CA ASN A 336 20.37 -1.32 -17.14
C ASN A 336 20.98 -2.72 -16.96
N VAL A 337 20.79 -3.28 -15.76
CA VAL A 337 21.36 -4.58 -15.36
C VAL A 337 20.24 -5.58 -15.08
N TRP A 338 20.36 -6.78 -15.61
CA TRP A 338 19.43 -7.88 -15.40
C TRP A 338 20.13 -9.05 -14.71
N VAL A 339 19.66 -9.41 -13.51
CA VAL A 339 20.10 -10.58 -12.75
C VAL A 339 18.94 -11.59 -12.76
N ILE A 340 19.12 -12.75 -13.40
CA ILE A 340 18.01 -13.66 -13.72
C ILE A 340 18.36 -15.09 -13.34
N ASP A 341 17.51 -15.74 -12.56
CA ASP A 341 17.59 -17.17 -12.21
C ASP A 341 18.95 -17.57 -11.59
N CYS A 342 19.56 -16.64 -10.84
CA CYS A 342 20.82 -16.88 -10.13
C CYS A 342 20.57 -17.49 -8.74
N PHE A 343 21.61 -18.10 -8.17
CA PHE A 343 21.63 -18.62 -6.80
C PHE A 343 22.84 -18.09 -6.02
N THR A 344 22.62 -17.75 -4.75
CA THR A 344 23.66 -17.26 -3.85
C THR A 344 23.59 -17.94 -2.48
N SER A 345 24.74 -18.20 -1.85
CA SER A 345 24.77 -18.79 -0.50
C SER A 345 26.04 -18.52 0.30
N GLY A 346 25.88 -18.30 1.61
CA GLY A 346 26.98 -18.11 2.57
C GLY A 346 27.67 -16.74 2.49
N ASN A 347 27.13 -15.81 1.72
CA ASN A 347 27.65 -14.46 1.53
C ASN A 347 27.24 -13.54 2.68
N VAL A 348 27.90 -12.38 2.76
CA VAL A 348 27.37 -11.26 3.57
C VAL A 348 26.07 -10.77 2.95
N ARG A 349 26.02 -10.65 1.61
CA ARG A 349 24.78 -10.40 0.89
C ARG A 349 24.64 -11.30 -0.32
N GLY A 350 23.45 -11.84 -0.53
CA GLY A 350 23.18 -12.62 -1.72
C GLY A 350 23.22 -11.71 -2.94
N TYR A 351 22.33 -10.73 -2.95
CA TYR A 351 22.20 -9.72 -3.99
C TYR A 351 22.32 -8.33 -3.38
N GLU A 352 23.37 -7.60 -3.76
CA GLU A 352 23.56 -6.21 -3.37
C GLU A 352 23.38 -5.29 -4.57
N VAL A 353 22.60 -4.23 -4.39
CA VAL A 353 22.57 -3.09 -5.31
C VAL A 353 22.97 -1.87 -4.51
N LYS A 354 24.22 -1.43 -4.67
CA LYS A 354 24.74 -0.31 -3.88
C LYS A 354 25.59 0.67 -4.67
N ALA A 355 25.84 1.81 -4.05
CA ALA A 355 27.04 2.58 -4.30
C ALA A 355 27.67 3.08 -3.00
N HIS A 356 28.95 3.47 -3.10
CA HIS A 356 29.68 4.24 -2.11
C HIS A 356 29.25 5.71 -2.09
N THR A 357 29.59 6.42 -1.01
CA THR A 357 29.16 7.81 -0.72
C THR A 357 29.41 8.79 -1.86
N GLU A 358 30.56 8.67 -2.53
CA GLU A 358 31.00 9.59 -3.56
C GLU A 358 30.38 9.29 -4.92
N TRP A 359 29.78 8.11 -5.10
CA TRP A 359 29.52 7.52 -6.41
C TRP A 359 28.03 7.37 -6.72
N PRO A 360 27.65 7.44 -8.00
CA PRO A 360 26.24 7.29 -8.37
C PRO A 360 25.74 5.88 -8.09
N ALA A 361 24.74 5.72 -7.21
CA ALA A 361 24.01 4.46 -7.07
C ALA A 361 23.47 3.88 -8.38
N PRO A 362 23.52 2.55 -8.55
CA PRO A 362 22.96 1.86 -9.69
C PRO A 362 21.49 2.17 -9.89
N SER A 363 21.07 2.22 -11.16
CA SER A 363 19.68 2.48 -11.51
C SER A 363 19.20 1.62 -12.68
N ASN A 364 17.90 1.36 -12.70
CA ASN A 364 17.26 0.43 -13.64
C ASN A 364 17.87 -0.98 -13.56
N VAL A 365 17.80 -1.57 -12.35
CA VAL A 365 18.29 -2.91 -12.04
C VAL A 365 17.11 -3.86 -11.87
N HIS A 366 17.14 -5.00 -12.55
CA HIS A 366 16.06 -5.99 -12.55
C HIS A 366 16.59 -7.33 -12.06
N ILE A 367 16.13 -7.77 -10.90
CA ILE A 367 16.46 -9.07 -10.31
C ILE A 367 15.22 -9.97 -10.39
N ARG A 368 15.33 -11.12 -11.03
CA ARG A 368 14.20 -12.01 -11.32
C ARG A 368 14.52 -13.47 -11.08
N GLY A 369 13.60 -14.21 -10.46
CA GLY A 369 13.72 -15.66 -10.28
C GLY A 369 14.91 -16.09 -9.43
N CYS A 370 15.49 -15.16 -8.68
CA CYS A 370 16.73 -15.37 -7.94
C CYS A 370 16.45 -15.94 -6.54
N GLU A 371 17.33 -16.82 -6.07
CA GLU A 371 17.28 -17.40 -4.73
C GLU A 371 18.56 -17.13 -3.94
N SER A 372 18.40 -16.64 -2.73
CA SER A 372 19.48 -16.45 -1.76
C SER A 372 19.24 -17.39 -0.58
N TYR A 373 20.27 -18.15 -0.21
CA TYR A 373 20.20 -19.14 0.86
C TYR A 373 21.30 -18.93 1.89
N ARG A 374 20.92 -18.62 3.14
CA ARG A 374 21.88 -18.43 4.24
C ARG A 374 22.95 -17.37 4.00
N ASP A 375 22.62 -16.37 3.17
CA ASP A 375 23.35 -15.11 3.19
C ASP A 375 22.87 -14.28 4.40
N VAL A 376 23.70 -13.34 4.89
CA VAL A 376 23.26 -12.48 6.01
C VAL A 376 22.10 -11.62 5.57
N ARG A 377 22.27 -10.83 4.50
CA ARG A 377 21.18 -10.11 3.87
C ARG A 377 20.93 -10.65 2.48
N ALA A 378 19.79 -11.30 2.28
CA ALA A 378 19.50 -11.95 1.01
C ALA A 378 19.43 -10.96 -0.15
N PHE A 379 18.67 -9.87 0.01
CA PHE A 379 18.60 -8.77 -0.95
C PHE A 379 18.79 -7.44 -0.19
N ASP A 380 19.82 -6.67 -0.54
CA ASP A 380 20.13 -5.39 0.11
C ASP A 380 20.29 -4.28 -0.94
N LEU A 381 19.36 -3.32 -0.93
CA LEU A 381 19.38 -2.13 -1.77
C LEU A 381 19.77 -0.95 -0.90
N ARG A 382 20.90 -0.28 -1.18
CA ARG A 382 21.38 0.81 -0.33
C ARG A 382 22.28 1.80 -1.07
N HIS A 383 22.36 3.03 -0.59
CA HIS A 383 23.37 3.98 -1.04
C HIS A 383 24.07 4.59 0.17
N ILE A 384 25.34 4.23 0.37
CA ILE A 384 26.15 4.69 1.50
C ILE A 384 26.23 6.23 1.47
N GLY A 385 26.21 6.87 2.64
CA GLY A 385 26.29 8.35 2.72
C GLY A 385 25.00 9.08 2.36
N HIS A 386 23.89 8.35 2.18
CA HIS A 386 22.56 8.90 1.86
C HIS A 386 21.44 8.32 2.75
N HIS A 387 21.78 7.86 3.95
CA HIS A 387 20.91 7.15 4.89
C HIS A 387 20.41 8.02 6.04
N LEU A 388 21.31 8.77 6.66
CA LEU A 388 21.05 9.53 7.89
C LEU A 388 20.31 10.81 7.58
N ALA A 389 19.55 11.35 8.55
CA ALA A 389 18.77 12.58 8.38
C ALA A 389 19.63 13.75 7.85
N THR A 390 20.85 13.89 8.37
CA THR A 390 21.84 14.93 8.03
C THR A 390 22.50 14.75 6.66
N GLU A 391 22.44 13.56 6.07
CA GLU A 391 23.05 13.26 4.77
C GLU A 391 22.18 13.77 3.60
N PRO A 392 22.77 14.06 2.43
CA PRO A 392 22.00 14.48 1.26
C PRO A 392 21.09 13.36 0.74
N TRP A 393 20.04 13.74 0.00
CA TRP A 393 19.26 12.79 -0.79
C TRP A 393 20.12 12.16 -1.88
N SER A 394 19.94 10.87 -2.15
CA SER A 394 20.50 10.29 -3.36
C SER A 394 19.67 10.68 -4.57
N GLU A 395 20.34 11.22 -5.59
CA GLU A 395 19.75 11.56 -6.90
C GLU A 395 19.67 10.36 -7.86
N THR A 396 20.44 9.30 -7.58
CA THR A 396 20.67 8.16 -8.48
C THR A 396 20.13 6.84 -7.97
N ALA A 397 19.94 6.66 -6.65
CA ALA A 397 19.42 5.42 -6.06
C ALA A 397 17.93 5.25 -6.38
N ARG A 398 17.63 4.68 -7.55
CA ARG A 398 16.26 4.58 -8.05
C ARG A 398 16.08 3.44 -9.05
N ASP A 399 14.82 3.04 -9.24
CA ASP A 399 14.41 2.09 -10.28
C ASP A 399 15.05 0.70 -10.09
N VAL A 400 14.62 -0.01 -9.04
CA VAL A 400 15.00 -1.41 -8.83
C VAL A 400 13.75 -2.29 -8.84
N THR A 401 13.81 -3.42 -9.53
CA THR A 401 12.73 -4.39 -9.65
C THR A 401 13.17 -5.75 -9.12
N LEU A 402 12.42 -6.32 -8.18
CA LEU A 402 12.55 -7.69 -7.69
C LEU A 402 11.29 -8.48 -8.10
N VAL A 403 11.43 -9.57 -8.85
CA VAL A 403 10.29 -10.37 -9.33
C VAL A 403 10.54 -11.86 -9.08
N ASP A 404 9.59 -12.56 -8.47
CA ASP A 404 9.66 -14.01 -8.21
C ASP A 404 10.95 -14.41 -7.45
N CYS A 405 11.44 -13.55 -6.55
CA CYS A 405 12.67 -13.77 -5.79
C CYS A 405 12.39 -14.45 -4.44
N THR A 406 13.32 -15.29 -3.99
CA THR A 406 13.22 -16.04 -2.72
C THR A 406 14.43 -15.77 -1.83
N ALA A 407 14.18 -15.32 -0.60
CA ALA A 407 15.16 -15.28 0.47
C ALA A 407 14.88 -16.45 1.44
N ARG A 408 15.86 -17.32 1.64
CA ARG A 408 15.74 -18.51 2.48
C ARG A 408 16.78 -18.54 3.58
N GLU A 409 16.29 -18.67 4.81
CA GLU A 409 17.05 -18.78 6.05
C GLU A 409 18.19 -17.77 6.15
N PRO A 410 17.95 -16.44 6.13
CA PRO A 410 19.03 -15.48 6.39
C PRO A 410 19.65 -15.73 7.77
N ILE A 411 20.98 -15.77 7.87
CA ILE A 411 21.70 -16.09 9.12
C ILE A 411 22.86 -15.13 9.40
N PHE A 412 23.30 -15.04 10.65
CA PHE A 412 24.52 -14.35 11.02
C PHE A 412 25.71 -15.18 10.50
N ASN A 413 26.77 -14.53 10.05
CA ASN A 413 28.04 -15.17 9.74
C ASN A 413 29.22 -14.34 10.27
N ASP A 414 30.40 -14.95 10.33
CA ASP A 414 31.61 -14.31 10.88
C ASP A 414 32.29 -13.34 9.89
N LEU A 415 31.81 -13.28 8.64
CA LEU A 415 32.32 -12.34 7.64
C LEU A 415 31.96 -10.90 8.00
N TYR A 416 30.74 -10.66 8.50
CA TYR A 416 30.31 -9.36 9.01
C TYR A 416 29.68 -9.53 10.40
N VAL A 417 30.50 -9.40 11.43
CA VAL A 417 30.12 -9.58 12.83
C VAL A 417 29.05 -8.56 13.22
N GLY A 418 27.93 -9.06 13.71
CA GLY A 418 26.81 -8.24 14.20
C GLY A 418 25.89 -7.69 13.10
N LEU A 419 26.17 -7.92 11.82
CA LEU A 419 25.23 -7.55 10.76
C LEU A 419 23.96 -8.40 10.88
N GLU A 420 22.84 -7.72 11.09
CA GLU A 420 21.56 -8.41 11.29
C GLU A 420 21.07 -9.11 10.02
N PRO A 421 20.62 -10.37 10.13
CA PRO A 421 20.06 -11.09 9.00
C PRO A 421 18.75 -10.46 8.51
N LYS A 422 18.58 -10.39 7.20
CA LYS A 422 17.39 -9.81 6.56
C LYS A 422 17.04 -10.56 5.28
N ALA A 423 15.76 -10.82 5.07
CA ALA A 423 15.26 -11.32 3.80
C ALA A 423 15.29 -10.23 2.73
N LEU A 424 14.99 -8.98 3.09
CA LEU A 424 15.04 -7.83 2.18
C LEU A 424 15.31 -6.54 2.96
N VAL A 425 16.20 -5.71 2.43
CA VAL A 425 16.47 -4.36 2.93
C VAL A 425 16.37 -3.36 1.78
N VAL A 426 15.63 -2.27 2.00
CA VAL A 426 15.59 -1.12 1.10
C VAL A 426 15.96 0.14 1.87
N SER A 427 17.07 0.76 1.47
CA SER A 427 17.66 1.96 2.09
C SER A 427 18.00 2.97 1.00
N ALA A 428 17.69 4.26 1.18
CA ALA A 428 17.88 5.38 0.25
C ALA A 428 17.15 5.29 -1.11
N TYR A 429 16.93 4.08 -1.62
CA TYR A 429 16.36 3.80 -2.93
C TYR A 429 14.92 4.29 -3.06
N GLN A 430 14.59 4.75 -4.27
CA GLN A 430 13.27 5.21 -4.66
C GLN A 430 12.71 4.44 -5.85
N ARG A 431 11.38 4.29 -5.95
CA ARG A 431 10.73 3.57 -7.06
C ARG A 431 11.23 2.12 -7.13
N VAL A 432 11.01 1.40 -6.03
CA VAL A 432 11.36 -0.01 -5.91
C VAL A 432 10.10 -0.84 -6.10
N MET A 433 10.13 -1.78 -7.05
CA MET A 433 9.01 -2.68 -7.33
C MET A 433 9.38 -4.11 -6.90
N ILE A 434 8.56 -4.70 -6.05
CA ILE A 434 8.73 -6.04 -5.49
C ILE A 434 7.48 -6.83 -5.80
N SER A 435 7.60 -7.89 -6.58
CA SER A 435 6.48 -8.73 -7.02
C SER A 435 6.76 -10.20 -6.73
N ASN A 436 5.80 -10.91 -6.14
CA ASN A 436 5.87 -12.35 -5.87
C ASN A 436 7.09 -12.77 -5.02
N PHE A 437 7.41 -11.98 -4.00
CA PHE A 437 8.58 -12.23 -3.15
C PHE A 437 8.28 -13.26 -2.05
N ARG A 438 9.22 -14.17 -1.81
CA ARG A 438 9.13 -15.17 -0.73
C ARG A 438 10.23 -14.94 0.30
N ALA A 439 9.86 -14.73 1.55
CA ALA A 439 10.78 -14.72 2.68
C ALA A 439 10.53 -15.94 3.55
N ILE A 440 11.53 -16.81 3.67
CA ILE A 440 11.44 -18.08 4.38
C ILE A 440 12.47 -18.05 5.50
N GLY A 441 12.03 -18.03 6.76
CA GLY A 441 12.89 -18.11 7.94
C GLY A 441 12.99 -19.54 8.48
N ASP A 442 13.93 -19.72 9.42
CA ASP A 442 13.99 -20.89 10.29
C ASP A 442 13.38 -20.54 11.65
N PRO A 443 12.23 -21.12 12.05
CA PRO A 443 11.56 -20.77 13.30
C PRO A 443 12.38 -21.09 14.55
N THR A 444 13.41 -21.92 14.43
CA THR A 444 14.31 -22.27 15.53
C THR A 444 15.49 -21.30 15.66
N TYR A 445 15.80 -20.57 14.59
CA TYR A 445 16.94 -19.67 14.51
C TYR A 445 16.71 -18.38 15.31
N ASP A 446 17.73 -17.94 16.04
CA ASP A 446 17.66 -16.72 16.84
C ASP A 446 17.95 -15.46 16.01
N TYR A 447 16.88 -14.82 15.54
CA TYR A 447 16.92 -13.53 14.82
C TYR A 447 17.10 -12.32 15.76
N LYS A 448 17.32 -12.53 17.07
CA LYS A 448 17.61 -11.51 18.08
C LYS A 448 16.58 -10.37 18.13
N GLY A 449 15.32 -10.66 17.81
CA GLY A 449 14.25 -9.65 17.83
C GLY A 449 14.38 -8.57 16.74
N THR A 450 15.23 -8.76 15.74
CA THR A 450 15.37 -7.83 14.60
C THR A 450 14.23 -8.04 13.58
N SER A 451 13.99 -7.11 12.65
CA SER A 451 12.98 -7.32 11.61
C SER A 451 13.47 -8.30 10.53
N ALA A 452 12.56 -9.01 9.83
CA ALA A 452 12.92 -9.87 8.70
C ALA A 452 13.08 -9.07 7.39
N ILE A 453 12.18 -8.10 7.15
CA ILE A 453 12.23 -7.12 6.07
C ILE A 453 12.30 -5.71 6.67
N ALA A 454 13.18 -4.87 6.14
CA ALA A 454 13.34 -3.49 6.58
C ALA A 454 13.24 -2.51 5.40
N PHE A 455 12.28 -1.60 5.48
CA PHE A 455 12.27 -0.38 4.66
C PHE A 455 12.71 0.77 5.55
N GLN A 456 13.87 1.35 5.23
CA GLN A 456 14.58 2.23 6.15
C GLN A 456 15.34 3.34 5.43
N TYR A 457 15.96 4.20 6.23
CA TYR A 457 16.95 5.19 5.78
C TYR A 457 16.54 5.92 4.51
N LYS A 458 15.51 6.78 4.60
CA LYS A 458 15.07 7.67 3.52
C LYS A 458 14.45 6.98 2.29
N SER A 459 14.39 5.65 2.23
CA SER A 459 13.76 4.95 1.10
C SER A 459 12.28 5.33 0.91
N ARG A 460 11.76 5.23 -0.32
CA ARG A 460 10.39 5.67 -0.63
C ARG A 460 9.86 5.16 -1.95
N LYS A 461 8.55 5.27 -2.17
CA LYS A 461 7.87 4.81 -3.40
C LYS A 461 8.16 3.32 -3.62
N ILE A 462 7.93 2.54 -2.58
CA ILE A 462 8.18 1.10 -2.55
C ILE A 462 6.84 0.40 -2.79
N ASN A 463 6.75 -0.39 -3.84
CA ASN A 463 5.56 -1.17 -4.17
C ASN A 463 5.85 -2.66 -3.97
N VAL A 464 5.11 -3.28 -3.06
CA VAL A 464 5.15 -4.71 -2.76
C VAL A 464 3.81 -5.32 -3.16
N ASN A 465 3.85 -6.31 -4.04
CA ASN A 465 2.69 -7.08 -4.46
C ASN A 465 2.99 -8.58 -4.41
N GLY A 466 2.13 -9.39 -3.79
CA GLY A 466 2.33 -10.85 -3.78
C GLY A 466 3.45 -11.28 -2.83
N LEU A 467 3.39 -10.89 -1.57
CA LEU A 467 4.41 -11.26 -0.58
C LEU A 467 3.99 -12.52 0.20
N GLN A 468 4.89 -13.50 0.31
CA GLN A 468 4.71 -14.67 1.17
C GLN A 468 5.82 -14.72 2.24
N MET A 469 5.46 -14.80 3.52
CA MET A 469 6.43 -14.86 4.61
C MET A 469 6.06 -15.90 5.67
N TYR A 470 7.05 -16.64 6.15
CA TYR A 470 6.90 -17.57 7.27
C TYR A 470 8.25 -17.91 7.92
N GLY A 471 8.22 -18.44 9.15
CA GLY A 471 9.40 -19.00 9.81
C GLY A 471 10.28 -18.01 10.57
N PHE A 472 9.88 -16.74 10.76
CA PHE A 472 10.67 -15.75 11.51
C PHE A 472 10.26 -15.63 12.99
N ALA A 473 9.99 -16.76 13.66
CA ALA A 473 9.38 -16.79 15.00
C ALA A 473 10.14 -16.00 16.10
N LYS A 474 11.48 -15.88 15.98
CA LYS A 474 12.34 -15.12 16.91
C LYS A 474 12.75 -13.73 16.40
N ALA A 475 12.16 -13.26 15.30
CA ALA A 475 12.28 -11.88 14.84
C ALA A 475 11.41 -10.95 15.68
N GLY A 476 11.62 -9.64 15.60
CA GLY A 476 10.75 -8.65 16.25
C GLY A 476 9.51 -8.34 15.41
N SER A 477 9.70 -8.26 14.09
CA SER A 477 8.62 -8.08 13.13
C SER A 477 8.92 -8.68 11.76
N ASP A 478 7.92 -9.07 11.00
CA ASP A 478 8.13 -9.53 9.63
C ASP A 478 8.54 -8.36 8.73
N ILE A 479 7.77 -7.26 8.74
CA ILE A 479 8.07 -6.05 7.98
C ILE A 479 8.17 -4.87 8.94
N HIS A 480 9.28 -4.13 8.88
CA HIS A 480 9.45 -2.87 9.58
C HIS A 480 9.60 -1.70 8.59
N VAL A 481 8.72 -0.71 8.69
CA VAL A 481 8.81 0.56 7.96
C VAL A 481 9.31 1.63 8.93
N THR A 482 10.55 2.04 8.75
CA THR A 482 11.25 2.91 9.71
C THR A 482 10.68 4.33 9.70
N GLY A 483 10.49 4.89 10.89
CA GLY A 483 10.02 6.25 11.11
C GLY A 483 11.14 7.28 11.36
N GLY A 484 10.77 8.40 12.00
CA GLY A 484 11.69 9.47 12.40
C GLY A 484 12.08 10.44 11.26
N ASP A 485 13.18 11.14 11.44
CA ASP A 485 13.66 12.15 10.49
C ASP A 485 14.13 11.54 9.16
N GLN A 486 14.66 10.31 9.23
CA GLN A 486 15.04 9.47 8.09
C GLN A 486 13.94 8.48 7.66
N ARG A 487 12.67 8.77 7.96
CA ARG A 487 11.55 7.87 7.69
C ARG A 487 11.51 7.37 6.25
N THR A 488 11.00 6.15 6.12
CA THR A 488 10.49 5.62 4.86
C THR A 488 9.04 6.04 4.68
N ASP A 489 8.67 6.52 3.49
CA ASP A 489 7.31 6.94 3.19
C ASP A 489 6.92 6.55 1.75
N ASP A 490 5.65 6.69 1.38
CA ASP A 490 5.11 6.21 0.10
C ASP A 490 5.34 4.69 -0.09
N VAL A 491 4.88 3.90 0.88
CA VAL A 491 5.00 2.42 0.87
C VAL A 491 3.65 1.78 0.58
N PHE A 492 3.60 0.89 -0.40
CA PHE A 492 2.39 0.20 -0.85
C PHE A 492 2.61 -1.29 -0.70
N ILE A 493 1.90 -1.96 0.22
CA ILE A 493 2.00 -3.40 0.45
C ILE A 493 0.64 -4.03 0.18
N SER A 494 0.58 -4.90 -0.82
CA SER A 494 -0.64 -5.49 -1.32
C SER A 494 -0.52 -6.99 -1.56
N ASN A 495 -1.62 -7.72 -1.46
CA ASN A 495 -1.67 -9.16 -1.75
C ASN A 495 -0.62 -9.95 -0.93
N PHE A 496 -0.57 -9.76 0.38
CA PHE A 496 0.42 -10.40 1.25
C PHE A 496 -0.18 -11.52 2.10
N ALA A 497 0.61 -12.57 2.34
CA ALA A 497 0.31 -13.66 3.24
C ALA A 497 1.50 -13.91 4.17
N ILE A 498 1.32 -13.62 5.45
CA ILE A 498 2.28 -13.87 6.52
C ILE A 498 1.73 -14.98 7.40
N HIS A 499 2.48 -16.05 7.62
CA HIS A 499 2.01 -17.23 8.34
C HIS A 499 3.08 -17.76 9.29
N ASP A 500 2.73 -18.01 10.56
CA ASP A 500 3.61 -18.61 11.58
C ASP A 500 5.03 -18.03 11.55
N SER A 501 5.08 -16.70 11.73
CA SER A 501 6.28 -15.90 11.55
C SER A 501 6.52 -15.02 12.77
N ALA A 502 6.94 -13.76 12.60
CA ALA A 502 7.27 -12.90 13.72
C ALA A 502 6.05 -12.60 14.63
N PRO A 503 6.28 -12.27 15.92
CA PRO A 503 5.23 -11.85 16.84
C PRO A 503 4.55 -10.53 16.41
N THR A 504 5.18 -9.74 15.53
CA THR A 504 4.55 -8.58 14.89
C THR A 504 4.59 -8.73 13.37
N ALA A 505 3.46 -8.72 12.66
CA ALA A 505 3.51 -8.89 11.21
C ALA A 505 4.05 -7.62 10.52
N ILE A 506 3.37 -6.48 10.69
CA ILE A 506 3.79 -5.22 10.07
C ILE A 506 3.92 -4.14 11.13
N SER A 507 5.10 -3.55 11.25
CA SER A 507 5.40 -2.48 12.18
C SER A 507 5.75 -1.18 11.44
N LEU A 508 5.00 -0.12 11.71
CA LEU A 508 5.23 1.21 11.16
C LEU A 508 5.83 2.12 12.23
N GLY A 509 6.87 2.89 11.88
CA GLY A 509 7.51 3.84 12.77
C GLY A 509 6.79 5.20 12.86
N GLY A 510 7.20 6.01 13.83
CA GLY A 510 6.67 7.38 14.01
C GLY A 510 6.95 8.28 12.81
N GLY A 511 6.02 9.19 12.49
CA GLY A 511 6.19 10.12 11.35
C GLY A 511 5.97 9.50 9.96
N VAL A 512 5.75 8.19 9.85
CA VAL A 512 5.34 7.53 8.60
C VAL A 512 3.88 7.88 8.30
N TYR A 513 3.58 8.47 7.14
CA TYR A 513 2.26 9.06 6.85
C TYR A 513 1.56 8.53 5.59
N ASN A 514 2.31 7.97 4.65
CA ASN A 514 1.82 7.50 3.35
C ASN A 514 2.16 6.01 3.20
N VAL A 515 1.36 5.18 3.90
CA VAL A 515 1.42 3.72 3.79
C VAL A 515 0.06 3.20 3.37
N ASN A 516 0.03 2.29 2.40
CA ASN A 516 -1.17 1.58 1.96
C ASN A 516 -1.00 0.08 2.18
N LEU A 517 -1.84 -0.51 3.03
CA LEU A 517 -1.90 -1.95 3.26
C LEU A 517 -3.23 -2.47 2.68
N THR A 518 -3.17 -3.34 1.68
CA THR A 518 -4.38 -3.83 0.99
C THR A 518 -4.38 -5.33 0.73
N ASN A 519 -5.55 -5.96 0.85
CA ASN A 519 -5.76 -7.38 0.53
C ASN A 519 -4.71 -8.32 1.16
N GLY A 520 -4.60 -8.28 2.48
CA GLY A 520 -3.55 -8.97 3.23
C GLY A 520 -4.08 -9.94 4.27
N ILE A 521 -3.30 -10.98 4.58
CA ILE A 521 -3.54 -11.86 5.72
C ILE A 521 -2.26 -12.06 6.52
N ALA A 522 -2.36 -11.89 7.84
CA ALA A 522 -1.35 -12.30 8.80
C ALA A 522 -1.95 -13.35 9.74
N HIS A 523 -1.26 -14.45 9.96
CA HIS A 523 -1.68 -15.52 10.85
C HIS A 523 -0.48 -16.04 11.65
N THR A 524 -0.67 -16.28 12.94
CA THR A 524 0.31 -16.94 13.80
C THR A 524 -0.40 -17.67 14.93
N SER A 525 0.29 -18.52 15.69
CA SER A 525 -0.27 -19.27 16.83
C SER A 525 -0.20 -18.54 18.17
N GLY A 526 0.49 -17.38 18.25
CA GLY A 526 0.64 -16.62 19.50
C GLY A 526 1.46 -15.35 19.36
N GLY A 527 1.05 -14.43 18.47
CA GLY A 527 1.76 -13.17 18.24
C GLY A 527 1.30 -12.03 19.15
N THR A 528 2.07 -10.94 19.17
CA THR A 528 1.74 -9.71 19.89
C THR A 528 0.73 -8.89 19.10
N ALA A 529 1.05 -8.49 17.86
CA ALA A 529 0.19 -7.63 17.06
C ALA A 529 0.29 -7.91 15.56
N GLY A 530 -0.85 -7.99 14.86
CA GLY A 530 -0.84 -8.15 13.40
C GLY A 530 -0.24 -6.92 12.70
N ILE A 531 -0.74 -5.74 13.05
CA ILE A 531 -0.26 -4.45 12.53
C ILE A 531 -0.03 -3.50 13.69
N THR A 532 1.11 -2.81 13.73
CA THR A 532 1.35 -1.73 14.70
C THR A 532 1.66 -0.43 13.99
N SER A 533 1.00 0.66 14.39
CA SER A 533 1.29 2.01 13.93
C SER A 533 1.14 3.00 15.09
N PRO A 534 2.13 3.87 15.37
CA PRO A 534 2.03 4.87 16.43
C PRO A 534 1.07 6.02 16.08
N ASN A 535 0.54 6.05 14.84
CA ASN A 535 -0.39 7.07 14.36
C ASN A 535 -1.51 6.45 13.50
N ASN A 536 -2.51 7.26 13.16
CA ASN A 536 -3.68 6.83 12.36
C ASN A 536 -3.51 7.07 10.86
N GLN A 537 -2.27 7.20 10.37
CA GLN A 537 -1.98 7.69 9.02
C GLN A 537 -1.83 6.56 7.97
N ALA A 538 -1.81 5.29 8.34
CA ALA A 538 -1.80 4.21 7.34
C ALA A 538 -3.20 4.00 6.75
N ASN A 539 -3.34 3.94 5.42
CA ASN A 539 -4.56 3.42 4.81
C ASN A 539 -4.53 1.88 4.88
N ILE A 540 -5.61 1.27 5.34
CA ILE A 540 -5.73 -0.17 5.54
C ILE A 540 -7.07 -0.62 4.96
N ILE A 541 -7.07 -1.54 4.00
CA ILE A 541 -8.30 -2.02 3.35
C ILE A 541 -8.21 -3.53 3.12
N ALA A 542 -9.22 -4.28 3.58
CA ALA A 542 -9.30 -5.74 3.40
C ALA A 542 -8.05 -6.50 3.90
N VAL A 543 -7.51 -6.07 5.04
CA VAL A 543 -6.42 -6.77 5.75
C VAL A 543 -7.00 -7.52 6.94
N ARG A 544 -6.50 -8.72 7.20
CA ARG A 544 -6.92 -9.58 8.31
C ARG A 544 -5.70 -10.04 9.10
N ALA A 545 -5.82 -10.12 10.41
CA ALA A 545 -4.80 -10.66 11.30
C ALA A 545 -5.44 -11.62 12.31
N TYR A 546 -4.89 -12.82 12.47
CA TYR A 546 -5.42 -13.87 13.34
C TYR A 546 -4.32 -14.47 14.22
N GLY A 547 -4.70 -14.86 15.45
CA GLY A 547 -3.80 -15.46 16.43
C GLY A 547 -2.71 -14.51 16.98
N TYR A 548 -2.92 -13.21 16.79
CA TYR A 548 -2.23 -12.16 17.53
C TYR A 548 -3.09 -11.73 18.73
N THR A 549 -2.44 -11.28 19.81
CA THR A 549 -3.12 -10.71 20.98
C THR A 549 -3.99 -9.52 20.55
N ASP A 550 -3.42 -8.63 19.73
CA ASP A 550 -4.14 -7.56 19.05
C ASP A 550 -4.08 -7.77 17.54
N ALA A 551 -5.21 -7.76 16.83
CA ALA A 551 -5.18 -7.82 15.37
C ALA A 551 -4.50 -6.56 14.79
N ALA A 552 -4.73 -5.40 15.42
CA ALA A 552 -3.99 -4.18 15.14
C ALA A 552 -3.85 -3.30 16.40
N VAL A 553 -2.76 -2.52 16.46
CA VAL A 553 -2.55 -1.43 17.42
C VAL A 553 -2.24 -0.16 16.63
N ILE A 554 -3.18 0.79 16.58
CA ILE A 554 -3.09 1.97 15.70
C ILE A 554 -3.34 3.24 16.53
N GLY A 555 -2.39 4.16 16.58
CA GLY A 555 -2.50 5.40 17.35
C GLY A 555 -2.66 5.19 18.87
N GLY A 556 -2.26 4.02 19.38
CA GLY A 556 -2.47 3.61 20.77
C GLY A 556 -3.73 2.77 21.01
N GLU A 557 -4.68 2.78 20.06
CA GLU A 557 -5.92 1.99 20.15
C GLU A 557 -5.68 0.54 19.75
N ARG A 558 -6.28 -0.39 20.51
CA ARG A 558 -6.16 -1.85 20.31
C ARG A 558 -7.41 -2.41 19.66
N TYR A 559 -7.24 -3.21 18.62
CA TYR A 559 -8.34 -3.77 17.85
C TYR A 559 -8.29 -5.31 17.83
N SER A 560 -9.41 -5.95 18.14
CA SER A 560 -9.59 -7.41 17.97
C SER A 560 -9.71 -7.85 16.51
N THR A 561 -9.99 -6.90 15.61
CA THR A 561 -10.02 -7.09 14.16
C THR A 561 -9.37 -5.90 13.48
N VAL A 562 -8.59 -6.11 12.42
CA VAL A 562 -7.97 -5.00 11.67
C VAL A 562 -9.06 -4.08 11.07
N PRO A 563 -9.08 -2.77 11.40
CA PRO A 563 -10.08 -1.87 10.86
C PRO A 563 -9.79 -1.54 9.38
N ASN A 564 -10.84 -1.24 8.61
CA ASN A 564 -10.66 -0.50 7.36
C ASN A 564 -10.40 0.97 7.71
N ASN A 565 -9.18 1.44 7.51
CA ASN A 565 -8.79 2.82 7.76
C ASN A 565 -8.59 3.53 6.41
N ILE A 566 -9.48 4.46 6.06
CA ILE A 566 -9.46 5.17 4.78
C ILE A 566 -9.37 6.67 5.06
N LYS A 567 -8.33 7.31 4.54
CA LYS A 567 -8.09 8.75 4.72
C LYS A 567 -8.58 9.56 3.53
N SER A 568 -8.61 10.89 3.72
CA SER A 568 -8.99 11.89 2.72
C SER A 568 -10.47 11.84 2.35
N GLY A 569 -10.89 12.69 1.40
CA GLY A 569 -12.30 12.77 0.99
C GLY A 569 -12.85 11.43 0.51
N PHE A 570 -13.94 10.97 1.12
CA PHE A 570 -14.51 9.64 0.89
C PHE A 570 -15.81 9.70 0.10
N ARG A 571 -15.95 8.86 -0.92
CA ARG A 571 -17.19 8.72 -1.69
C ARG A 571 -17.53 7.25 -1.88
N ALA A 572 -18.67 6.82 -1.35
CA ALA A 572 -19.15 5.45 -1.44
C ALA A 572 -20.61 5.39 -1.90
N ALA A 573 -20.93 4.40 -2.75
CA ALA A 573 -22.28 4.15 -3.26
C ALA A 573 -23.01 5.41 -3.77
N SER A 574 -22.29 6.37 -4.37
CA SER A 574 -22.84 7.67 -4.80
C SER A 574 -22.49 7.94 -6.26
N SER A 575 -23.47 8.31 -7.08
CA SER A 575 -23.29 8.58 -8.52
C SER A 575 -22.88 10.02 -8.85
N SER A 576 -23.04 10.95 -7.91
CA SER A 576 -22.63 12.36 -8.02
C SER A 576 -22.08 12.91 -6.70
N GLY A 577 -21.70 14.20 -6.69
CA GLY A 577 -21.12 14.88 -5.53
C GLY A 577 -19.59 14.78 -5.45
N SER A 578 -18.98 15.75 -4.77
CA SER A 578 -17.53 15.85 -4.60
C SER A 578 -17.19 16.06 -3.12
N PRO A 579 -16.48 15.13 -2.46
CA PRO A 579 -15.85 15.40 -1.18
C PRO A 579 -14.88 16.58 -1.35
N ILE A 580 -15.11 17.70 -0.64
CA ILE A 580 -14.36 18.95 -0.81
C ILE A 580 -13.26 19.16 0.24
N SER A 581 -13.13 18.26 1.22
CA SER A 581 -12.09 18.26 2.23
C SER A 581 -11.61 16.83 2.54
N ASN A 582 -10.42 16.72 3.18
CA ASN A 582 -9.84 15.45 3.60
C ASN A 582 -10.64 14.73 4.70
N THR A 583 -11.65 15.37 5.27
CA THR A 583 -12.52 14.84 6.33
C THR A 583 -13.99 14.75 5.89
N SER A 584 -14.28 15.01 4.61
CA SER A 584 -15.64 14.97 4.07
C SER A 584 -15.99 13.59 3.51
N ALA A 585 -17.23 13.16 3.69
CA ALA A 585 -17.75 11.90 3.17
C ALA A 585 -19.08 12.08 2.44
N ILE A 586 -19.25 11.38 1.33
CA ILE A 586 -20.52 11.27 0.59
C ILE A 586 -20.87 9.79 0.46
N ILE A 587 -22.01 9.41 1.05
CA ILE A 587 -22.45 8.02 1.13
C ILE A 587 -23.89 7.93 0.65
N ALA A 588 -24.18 6.97 -0.24
CA ALA A 588 -25.53 6.65 -0.73
C ALA A 588 -26.29 7.88 -1.29
N SER A 589 -25.62 8.72 -2.09
CA SER A 589 -26.16 10.00 -2.56
C SER A 589 -26.28 10.11 -4.08
N THR A 590 -27.26 10.91 -4.51
CA THR A 590 -27.47 11.35 -5.90
C THR A 590 -27.83 12.84 -5.93
N GLY A 591 -27.56 13.53 -7.04
CA GLY A 591 -27.76 14.98 -7.18
C GLY A 591 -26.59 15.85 -6.71
N ASN A 592 -26.85 17.16 -6.59
CA ASN A 592 -25.82 18.20 -6.41
C ASN A 592 -25.82 18.83 -5.00
N GLY A 593 -26.27 18.10 -3.97
CA GLY A 593 -26.26 18.61 -2.60
C GLY A 593 -24.84 18.91 -2.11
N LYS A 594 -24.68 19.97 -1.30
CA LYS A 594 -23.35 20.43 -0.85
C LYS A 594 -23.35 20.97 0.58
N THR A 595 -22.49 20.42 1.42
CA THR A 595 -22.11 21.03 2.71
C THR A 595 -20.92 21.97 2.52
N LYS A 596 -21.02 23.23 2.95
CA LYS A 596 -19.91 24.20 2.91
C LYS A 596 -19.57 24.64 4.34
N GLY A 597 -18.36 24.35 4.80
CA GLY A 597 -17.90 24.65 6.16
C GLY A 597 -17.91 23.44 7.10
N ASP A 598 -17.32 23.62 8.28
CA ASP A 598 -17.00 22.54 9.20
C ASP A 598 -18.21 22.04 10.01
N ALA A 599 -18.20 20.76 10.37
CA ALA A 599 -19.23 20.12 11.19
C ALA A 599 -20.66 20.23 10.61
N ASN A 600 -20.78 20.12 9.29
CA ASN A 600 -22.06 20.20 8.58
C ASN A 600 -22.55 18.84 8.07
N ALA A 601 -23.87 18.67 7.93
CA ALA A 601 -24.46 17.44 7.40
C ALA A 601 -25.68 17.69 6.48
N LEU A 602 -25.77 16.87 5.43
CA LEU A 602 -26.99 16.67 4.65
C LEU A 602 -27.42 15.21 4.81
N ILE A 603 -28.64 14.97 5.32
CA ILE A 603 -29.11 13.62 5.65
C ILE A 603 -30.46 13.38 4.97
N ALA A 604 -30.55 12.35 4.14
CA ALA A 604 -31.77 11.99 3.42
C ALA A 604 -32.40 13.17 2.62
N THR A 605 -31.57 13.98 1.97
CA THR A 605 -32.03 15.16 1.20
C THR A 605 -32.16 14.88 -0.31
N ARG A 606 -32.97 15.69 -1.01
CA ARG A 606 -33.08 15.67 -2.49
C ARG A 606 -32.84 17.06 -3.12
N THR A 607 -32.60 17.05 -4.44
CA THR A 607 -32.65 18.22 -5.35
C THR A 607 -31.78 19.42 -4.90
N GLY A 608 -30.51 19.20 -4.54
CA GLY A 608 -29.54 20.30 -4.41
C GLY A 608 -29.54 21.05 -3.07
N SER A 609 -30.05 20.46 -1.99
CA SER A 609 -29.96 21.03 -0.63
C SER A 609 -28.52 21.40 -0.24
N SER A 610 -28.35 22.42 0.62
CA SER A 610 -27.02 22.88 1.02
C SER A 610 -26.93 23.43 2.44
N THR A 611 -25.72 23.44 2.99
CA THR A 611 -25.42 24.16 4.24
C THR A 611 -24.24 25.12 4.03
N GLU A 612 -24.24 26.20 4.81
CA GLU A 612 -23.15 27.17 4.93
C GLU A 612 -22.86 27.43 6.43
N GLY A 613 -21.71 28.03 6.73
CA GLY A 613 -21.21 28.21 8.09
C GLY A 613 -20.78 26.88 8.73
N SER A 614 -20.83 26.81 10.06
CA SER A 614 -20.52 25.61 10.84
C SER A 614 -21.68 25.13 11.69
N ARG A 615 -21.69 23.83 11.99
CA ARG A 615 -22.69 23.14 12.84
C ARG A 615 -24.11 23.14 12.25
N SER A 616 -24.22 23.08 10.93
CA SER A 616 -25.48 23.21 10.19
C SER A 616 -25.97 21.86 9.63
N VAL A 617 -27.29 21.63 9.69
CA VAL A 617 -27.89 20.37 9.22
C VAL A 617 -29.12 20.62 8.36
N VAL A 618 -29.22 19.93 7.22
CA VAL A 618 -30.49 19.77 6.49
C VAL A 618 -30.83 18.29 6.47
N MET A 619 -32.01 17.93 6.98
CA MET A 619 -32.42 16.54 7.15
C MET A 619 -33.83 16.29 6.58
N GLY A 620 -34.00 15.18 5.86
CA GLY A 620 -35.30 14.75 5.35
C GLY A 620 -36.00 15.79 4.47
N SER A 621 -35.22 16.62 3.77
CA SER A 621 -35.72 17.82 3.09
C SER A 621 -35.39 17.83 1.59
N ASN A 622 -36.17 18.59 0.82
CA ASN A 622 -36.00 18.75 -0.62
C ASN A 622 -35.64 20.20 -0.95
N ASN A 623 -34.54 20.40 -1.70
CA ASN A 623 -34.07 21.71 -2.17
C ASN A 623 -34.07 22.78 -1.06
N SER A 624 -33.56 22.43 0.11
CA SER A 624 -33.60 23.29 1.31
C SER A 624 -32.19 23.64 1.77
N HIS A 625 -32.04 24.82 2.38
CA HIS A 625 -30.74 25.43 2.58
C HIS A 625 -30.59 26.06 3.97
N VAL A 626 -29.42 25.89 4.56
CA VAL A 626 -28.93 26.76 5.63
C VAL A 626 -27.92 27.74 5.03
N LYS A 627 -28.06 29.03 5.33
CA LYS A 627 -27.17 30.12 4.86
C LYS A 627 -26.55 30.87 6.05
N GLY A 628 -25.30 31.27 5.90
CA GLY A 628 -24.57 32.05 6.91
C GLY A 628 -23.05 31.85 6.83
N THR A 629 -22.32 32.65 7.61
CA THR A 629 -20.85 32.62 7.71
C THR A 629 -20.43 32.43 9.16
N GLY A 630 -19.33 31.71 9.41
CA GLY A 630 -18.83 31.50 10.78
C GLY A 630 -19.66 30.47 11.57
N LEU A 631 -19.98 30.81 12.82
CA LEU A 631 -20.80 29.97 13.70
C LEU A 631 -22.29 30.19 13.42
N VAL A 632 -22.93 29.21 12.79
CA VAL A 632 -24.35 29.29 12.43
C VAL A 632 -25.20 28.42 13.36
N SER A 633 -24.88 27.14 13.52
CA SER A 633 -25.67 26.22 14.38
C SER A 633 -27.16 26.24 14.04
N ALA A 634 -27.52 25.92 12.80
CA ALA A 634 -28.91 26.03 12.32
C ALA A 634 -29.36 24.79 11.54
N MET A 635 -30.66 24.51 11.60
CA MET A 635 -31.25 23.29 11.07
C MET A 635 -32.47 23.55 10.18
N VAL A 636 -32.63 22.71 9.15
CA VAL A 636 -33.88 22.57 8.39
C VAL A 636 -34.29 21.10 8.39
N LEU A 637 -35.50 20.80 8.85
CA LEU A 637 -36.00 19.43 9.01
C LEU A 637 -37.30 19.23 8.24
N GLY A 638 -37.46 18.08 7.58
CA GLY A 638 -38.73 17.64 6.99
C GLY A 638 -39.38 18.64 6.03
N SER A 639 -38.57 19.40 5.29
CA SER A 639 -39.02 20.62 4.60
C SER A 639 -38.85 20.55 3.08
N VAL A 640 -39.57 21.42 2.37
CA VAL A 640 -39.43 21.57 0.91
C VAL A 640 -39.22 23.04 0.59
N ASN A 641 -38.13 23.34 -0.13
CA ASN A 641 -37.80 24.68 -0.60
C ASN A 641 -37.65 25.74 0.52
N VAL A 642 -37.04 25.38 1.64
CA VAL A 642 -36.89 26.30 2.79
C VAL A 642 -35.46 26.83 2.88
N ILE A 643 -35.32 28.13 3.15
CA ILE A 643 -34.03 28.75 3.53
C ILE A 643 -34.07 29.12 5.02
N ASN A 644 -33.11 28.61 5.78
CA ASN A 644 -32.81 29.06 7.12
C ASN A 644 -31.53 29.91 7.13
N ASP A 645 -31.67 31.17 7.46
CA ASP A 645 -30.65 32.22 7.49
C ASP A 645 -30.39 32.76 8.91
N LYS A 646 -30.87 32.06 9.95
CA LYS A 646 -30.73 32.47 11.35
C LYS A 646 -29.99 31.43 12.17
N SER A 647 -28.99 31.88 12.91
CA SER A 647 -28.27 31.04 13.85
C SER A 647 -29.14 30.54 15.00
N TYR A 648 -28.79 29.39 15.57
CA TYR A 648 -29.48 28.77 16.72
C TYR A 648 -30.98 28.50 16.50
N THR A 649 -31.38 28.23 15.25
CA THR A 649 -32.77 27.94 14.91
C THR A 649 -32.94 26.57 14.26
N THR A 650 -34.08 25.94 14.56
CA THR A 650 -34.62 24.82 13.80
C THR A 650 -35.87 25.26 13.06
N ILE A 651 -35.90 25.02 11.75
CA ILE A 651 -36.97 25.46 10.87
C ILE A 651 -37.66 24.28 10.20
N TRP A 652 -38.99 24.34 10.17
CA TRP A 652 -39.84 23.49 9.32
C TRP A 652 -40.62 24.35 8.32
N GLY A 653 -40.79 23.87 7.09
CA GLY A 653 -41.61 24.59 6.13
C GLY A 653 -41.76 23.96 4.75
N PHE A 654 -42.52 24.67 3.91
CA PHE A 654 -42.93 24.18 2.60
C PHE A 654 -43.21 25.35 1.65
N GLY A 655 -42.67 25.26 0.43
CA GLY A 655 -43.00 26.16 -0.68
C GLY A 655 -42.58 25.61 -2.04
N SER A 656 -42.77 26.42 -3.09
CA SER A 656 -42.49 26.05 -4.48
C SER A 656 -41.04 26.28 -4.90
N GLU A 657 -40.38 27.31 -4.37
CA GLU A 657 -38.98 27.66 -4.65
C GLU A 657 -38.26 28.08 -3.36
N PRO A 658 -36.94 27.82 -3.23
CA PRO A 658 -36.18 28.10 -2.01
C PRO A 658 -36.35 29.53 -1.50
N SER A 659 -36.93 29.70 -0.31
CA SER A 659 -37.16 31.01 0.28
C SER A 659 -37.20 30.98 1.81
N THR A 660 -36.78 32.09 2.43
CA THR A 660 -36.97 32.33 3.88
C THR A 660 -38.43 32.58 4.22
N ALA A 661 -39.26 32.95 3.24
CA ALA A 661 -40.70 33.12 3.41
C ALA A 661 -41.45 31.78 3.56
N ASN A 662 -40.80 30.65 3.24
CA ASN A 662 -41.43 29.32 3.31
C ASN A 662 -41.40 28.72 4.72
N LYS A 663 -40.79 29.41 5.71
CA LYS A 663 -40.77 29.01 7.12
C LYS A 663 -42.21 28.92 7.65
N ARG A 664 -42.57 27.79 8.26
CA ARG A 664 -43.89 27.57 8.89
C ARG A 664 -43.80 27.45 10.40
N VAL A 665 -42.72 26.85 10.88
CA VAL A 665 -42.37 26.77 12.31
C VAL A 665 -40.90 27.17 12.46
N GLU A 666 -40.63 28.08 13.38
CA GLU A 666 -39.29 28.48 13.81
C GLU A 666 -39.18 28.26 15.33
N ILE A 667 -38.26 27.38 15.73
CA ILE A 667 -37.83 27.22 17.12
C ILE A 667 -36.46 27.87 17.25
N ASN A 668 -36.36 28.92 18.06
CA ASN A 668 -35.12 29.65 18.29
C ASN A 668 -34.60 29.34 19.70
N ALA A 669 -33.51 28.57 19.75
CA ALA A 669 -32.90 28.11 21.00
C ALA A 669 -32.19 29.24 21.76
N GLN A 670 -31.59 30.21 21.05
CA GLN A 670 -30.91 31.34 21.69
C GLN A 670 -31.92 32.29 22.36
N ALA A 671 -33.06 32.52 21.71
CA ALA A 671 -34.10 33.42 22.23
C ALA A 671 -35.16 32.71 23.09
N GLY A 672 -35.17 31.37 23.15
CA GLY A 672 -36.19 30.60 23.85
C GLY A 672 -37.60 30.79 23.28
N SER A 673 -37.74 30.95 21.96
CA SER A 673 -39.04 31.28 21.33
C SER A 673 -39.48 30.25 20.30
N VAL A 674 -40.79 30.07 20.19
CA VAL A 674 -41.45 29.27 19.16
C VAL A 674 -42.39 30.16 18.37
N ARG A 675 -42.29 30.11 17.04
CA ARG A 675 -43.16 30.85 16.12
C ARG A 675 -43.77 29.88 15.13
N GLY A 676 -45.09 29.91 14.99
CA GLY A 676 -45.84 29.10 14.02
C GLY A 676 -46.83 29.97 13.25
N ILE A 677 -47.09 29.64 11.99
CA ILE A 677 -48.13 30.29 11.19
C ILE A 677 -49.52 29.69 11.48
N GLY A 678 -49.57 28.40 11.82
CA GLY A 678 -50.80 27.68 12.13
C GLY A 678 -51.19 27.72 13.60
N ALA A 679 -52.29 27.05 13.94
CA ALA A 679 -52.75 26.89 15.31
C ALA A 679 -51.80 26.01 16.13
N VAL A 680 -51.72 26.31 17.43
CA VAL A 680 -51.21 25.38 18.45
C VAL A 680 -52.44 24.79 19.13
N GLU A 681 -52.66 23.49 18.96
CA GLU A 681 -53.91 22.84 19.36
C GLU A 681 -53.67 21.84 20.49
N SER A 682 -54.53 21.88 21.51
CA SER A 682 -54.71 20.76 22.43
C SER A 682 -55.57 19.69 21.75
N VAL A 683 -55.07 18.45 21.70
CA VAL A 683 -55.79 17.30 21.13
C VAL A 683 -56.38 16.37 22.20
N SER A 684 -56.44 16.87 23.44
CA SER A 684 -56.94 16.21 24.65
C SER A 684 -58.18 16.97 25.18
N ASP A 685 -58.76 16.54 26.29
CA ASP A 685 -59.82 17.29 27.00
C ASP A 685 -59.28 18.51 27.77
N LEU A 686 -58.09 19.03 27.40
CA LEU A 686 -57.51 20.24 27.99
C LEU A 686 -58.09 21.48 27.30
N LYS A 687 -58.93 22.24 28.01
CA LYS A 687 -59.92 23.15 27.40
C LYS A 687 -59.92 24.57 27.98
N ASP A 688 -58.98 24.87 28.86
CA ASP A 688 -58.85 26.20 29.45
C ASP A 688 -57.47 26.82 29.25
N LEU A 689 -57.47 28.15 29.21
CA LEU A 689 -56.29 29.01 29.30
C LEU A 689 -56.12 29.38 30.77
N ALA A 690 -54.96 29.06 31.32
CA ALA A 690 -54.69 29.20 32.75
C ALA A 690 -53.38 29.93 33.04
N GLU A 691 -53.27 30.44 34.25
CA GLU A 691 -52.07 31.07 34.79
C GLU A 691 -51.83 30.61 36.22
N TYR A 692 -50.55 30.58 36.63
CA TYR A 692 -50.17 30.30 38.00
C TYR A 692 -50.45 31.49 38.93
N PHE A 693 -51.14 31.24 40.04
CA PHE A 693 -51.35 32.20 41.14
C PHE A 693 -50.94 31.61 42.49
N GLU A 694 -50.42 32.48 43.36
CA GLU A 694 -50.05 32.13 44.73
C GLU A 694 -51.26 32.26 45.67
N SER A 695 -51.48 31.31 46.56
CA SER A 695 -52.54 31.39 47.57
C SER A 695 -52.16 32.32 48.72
N LYS A 696 -53.15 33.04 49.25
CA LYS A 696 -52.93 34.08 50.28
C LYS A 696 -52.26 33.55 51.55
N ASP A 697 -52.64 32.35 51.98
CA ASP A 697 -52.18 31.72 53.21
C ASP A 697 -51.06 30.69 53.00
N GLY A 698 -50.60 30.52 51.76
CA GLY A 698 -49.60 29.52 51.39
C GLY A 698 -50.12 28.08 51.38
N SER A 699 -51.43 27.86 51.55
CA SER A 699 -52.01 26.53 51.55
C SER A 699 -52.50 26.11 50.17
N LYS A 700 -52.58 24.79 49.95
CA LYS A 700 -53.14 24.21 48.74
C LYS A 700 -54.66 24.36 48.69
N ILE A 701 -55.17 24.82 47.55
CA ILE A 701 -56.58 24.90 47.18
C ILE A 701 -56.85 23.81 46.15
N GLU A 702 -57.72 22.86 46.49
CA GLU A 702 -58.03 21.72 45.61
C GLU A 702 -58.74 22.14 44.31
N SER A 703 -58.61 21.28 43.30
CA SER A 703 -59.18 21.51 41.97
C SER A 703 -60.70 21.69 41.99
N GLY A 704 -61.19 22.59 41.15
CA GLY A 704 -62.60 22.92 40.97
C GLY A 704 -63.19 23.95 41.92
N TYR A 705 -62.40 24.52 42.84
CA TYR A 705 -62.85 25.69 43.63
C TYR A 705 -62.82 26.98 42.79
N LEU A 706 -63.87 27.79 42.93
CA LEU A 706 -63.95 29.17 42.46
C LEU A 706 -63.07 30.04 43.36
N VAL A 707 -62.16 30.81 42.75
CA VAL A 707 -61.24 31.68 43.48
C VAL A 707 -61.41 33.15 43.10
N THR A 708 -61.05 34.02 44.03
CA THR A 708 -61.00 35.48 43.85
C THR A 708 -59.63 36.03 44.27
N LEU A 709 -59.36 37.29 43.96
CA LEU A 709 -58.15 37.99 44.37
C LEU A 709 -58.33 38.67 45.74
N ASP A 710 -57.28 38.61 46.53
CA ASP A 710 -57.11 39.35 47.76
C ASP A 710 -55.70 39.98 47.75
N GLY A 711 -55.64 41.20 47.23
CA GLY A 711 -54.38 41.77 46.73
C GLY A 711 -53.96 41.07 45.43
N ASP A 712 -52.73 40.57 45.40
CA ASP A 712 -52.13 39.83 44.28
C ASP A 712 -52.23 38.30 44.42
N LYS A 713 -52.78 37.80 45.53
CA LYS A 713 -52.89 36.37 45.84
C LYS A 713 -54.34 35.87 45.74
N ILE A 714 -54.50 34.57 45.57
CA ILE A 714 -55.81 33.92 45.46
C ILE A 714 -56.31 33.34 46.78
N ARG A 715 -57.63 33.30 46.92
CA ARG A 715 -58.35 32.50 47.94
C ARG A 715 -59.70 32.06 47.38
N LYS A 716 -60.38 31.15 48.09
CA LYS A 716 -61.76 30.77 47.76
C LYS A 716 -62.67 32.00 47.77
N ALA A 717 -63.49 32.13 46.71
CA ALA A 717 -64.42 33.24 46.55
C ALA A 717 -65.66 33.07 47.43
N GLN A 718 -66.12 34.15 48.07
CA GLN A 718 -67.30 34.17 48.94
C GLN A 718 -68.53 34.72 48.20
N LYS A 719 -69.72 34.53 48.79
CA LYS A 719 -70.97 35.01 48.19
C LYS A 719 -70.95 36.53 47.97
N GLY A 720 -71.24 36.95 46.74
CA GLY A 720 -71.22 38.35 46.31
C GLY A 720 -69.86 38.85 45.81
N GLU A 721 -68.80 38.03 45.84
CA GLU A 721 -67.49 38.39 45.29
C GLU A 721 -67.37 38.00 43.81
N SER A 722 -66.56 38.75 43.07
CA SER A 722 -66.21 38.42 41.69
C SER A 722 -65.31 37.20 41.63
N VAL A 723 -65.58 36.29 40.70
CA VAL A 723 -64.74 35.12 40.44
C VAL A 723 -63.62 35.51 39.49
N LEU A 724 -62.36 35.30 39.91
CA LEU A 724 -61.18 35.41 39.05
C LEU A 724 -61.11 34.22 38.08
N GLY A 725 -61.28 33.03 38.62
CA GLY A 725 -60.99 31.78 37.91
C GLY A 725 -61.35 30.55 38.74
N VAL A 726 -61.00 29.37 38.22
CA VAL A 726 -61.21 28.08 38.88
C VAL A 726 -59.88 27.35 38.97
N ILE A 727 -59.57 26.71 40.10
CA ILE A 727 -58.38 25.85 40.19
C ILE A 727 -58.52 24.69 39.19
N SER A 728 -57.62 24.61 38.21
CA SER A 728 -57.77 23.76 37.03
C SER A 728 -56.68 22.70 36.93
N GLU A 729 -57.08 21.50 36.51
CA GLU A 729 -56.18 20.39 36.12
C GLU A 729 -56.19 20.15 34.61
N THR A 730 -56.98 20.92 33.86
CA THR A 730 -57.25 20.68 32.43
C THR A 730 -56.77 21.80 31.54
N ALA A 731 -55.83 22.63 32.02
CA ALA A 731 -55.33 23.75 31.24
C ALA A 731 -54.57 23.26 29.98
N GLY A 732 -54.99 23.74 28.80
CA GLY A 732 -54.33 23.47 27.53
C GLY A 732 -53.13 24.39 27.28
N VAL A 733 -53.16 25.59 27.86
CA VAL A 733 -52.04 26.54 27.88
C VAL A 733 -51.92 27.09 29.30
N ILE A 734 -50.71 27.01 29.87
CA ILE A 734 -50.41 27.49 31.22
C ILE A 734 -49.35 28.57 31.14
N MET A 735 -49.65 29.74 31.72
CA MET A 735 -48.74 30.88 31.80
C MET A 735 -48.14 31.01 33.21
N GLY A 736 -46.96 31.62 33.30
CA GLY A 736 -46.33 31.92 34.60
C GLY A 736 -45.76 30.71 35.34
N GLY A 737 -45.46 29.59 34.70
CA GLY A 737 -44.99 28.38 35.40
C GLY A 737 -43.59 28.48 36.03
N ALA A 738 -42.72 29.38 35.53
CA ALA A 738 -41.33 29.50 35.98
C ALA A 738 -40.58 28.14 36.04
N ALA A 739 -40.82 27.24 35.08
CA ALA A 739 -40.37 25.85 35.17
C ALA A 739 -38.84 25.65 35.17
N PHE A 740 -38.07 26.57 34.56
CA PHE A 740 -36.64 26.36 34.33
C PHE A 740 -35.72 27.07 35.33
N TYR A 741 -36.18 28.17 35.91
CA TYR A 741 -35.37 29.04 36.75
C TYR A 741 -36.28 29.91 37.61
N TRP A 742 -35.73 30.44 38.71
CA TRP A 742 -36.41 31.40 39.58
C TRP A 742 -36.97 32.57 38.77
N ASN A 743 -38.27 32.87 38.92
CA ASN A 743 -39.02 33.80 38.08
C ASN A 743 -38.34 35.16 37.82
N ASP A 744 -37.61 35.68 38.81
CA ASP A 744 -36.93 36.98 38.76
C ASP A 744 -35.42 36.87 38.56
N ARG A 745 -34.93 35.72 38.07
CA ARG A 745 -33.53 35.54 37.68
C ARG A 745 -33.05 36.61 36.72
N TYR A 746 -33.92 37.11 35.85
CA TYR A 746 -33.59 38.14 34.88
C TYR A 746 -34.32 39.45 35.19
N LEU A 747 -33.61 40.57 34.98
CA LEU A 747 -34.17 41.90 35.16
C LEU A 747 -35.29 42.15 34.14
N ARG A 748 -36.33 42.84 34.60
CA ARG A 748 -37.49 43.25 33.81
C ARG A 748 -37.66 44.77 33.91
N ASN A 749 -38.27 45.37 32.89
CA ASN A 749 -38.66 46.77 32.91
C ASN A 749 -39.95 46.98 33.73
N ASP A 750 -40.38 48.22 33.87
CA ASP A 750 -41.57 48.62 34.65
C ASP A 750 -42.88 47.92 34.22
N PHE A 751 -42.91 47.31 33.02
CA PHE A 751 -44.07 46.59 32.47
C PHE A 751 -43.87 45.06 32.44
N GLY A 752 -42.83 44.53 33.09
CA GLY A 752 -42.57 43.09 33.20
C GLY A 752 -41.83 42.46 32.01
N GLY A 753 -41.46 43.25 30.99
CA GLY A 753 -40.68 42.78 29.85
C GLY A 753 -39.20 42.60 30.19
N LEU A 754 -38.57 41.52 29.73
CA LEU A 754 -37.14 41.25 29.97
C LEU A 754 -36.26 42.39 29.45
N ILE A 755 -35.29 42.81 30.27
CA ILE A 755 -34.20 43.70 29.87
C ILE A 755 -33.08 42.82 29.31
N TYR A 756 -32.55 43.21 28.16
CA TYR A 756 -31.46 42.50 27.50
C TYR A 756 -30.17 43.31 27.57
N GLU A 757 -29.04 42.61 27.57
CA GLU A 757 -27.72 43.20 27.40
C GLU A 757 -26.94 42.49 26.29
N THR A 758 -25.93 43.18 25.76
CA THR A 758 -25.01 42.59 24.78
C THR A 758 -23.76 42.12 25.50
N VAL A 759 -23.55 40.81 25.54
CA VAL A 759 -22.33 40.19 26.08
C VAL A 759 -21.39 39.82 24.93
N THR A 760 -20.09 39.98 25.14
CA THR A 760 -19.08 39.51 24.19
C THR A 760 -18.49 38.21 24.71
N VAL A 761 -18.66 37.13 23.96
CA VAL A 761 -18.07 35.81 24.28
C VAL A 761 -17.18 35.43 23.11
N ASP A 762 -15.89 35.22 23.38
CA ASP A 762 -14.86 34.87 22.37
C ASP A 762 -14.81 35.81 21.15
N GLY A 763 -15.09 37.10 21.35
CA GLY A 763 -15.10 38.12 20.29
C GLY A 763 -16.42 38.26 19.53
N GLU A 764 -17.40 37.39 19.78
CA GLU A 764 -18.75 37.43 19.19
C GLU A 764 -19.75 38.10 20.14
N LYS A 765 -20.69 38.87 19.59
CA LYS A 765 -21.69 39.61 20.37
C LYS A 765 -23.01 38.86 20.44
N TYR A 766 -23.50 38.64 21.66
CA TYR A 766 -24.78 37.97 21.93
C TYR A 766 -25.71 38.89 22.70
N VAL A 767 -26.98 38.92 22.30
CA VAL A 767 -28.04 39.58 23.06
C VAL A 767 -28.67 38.54 23.99
N VAL A 768 -28.54 38.74 25.29
CA VAL A 768 -29.02 37.82 26.34
C VAL A 768 -29.86 38.57 27.37
N PRO A 769 -30.79 37.90 28.08
CA PRO A 769 -31.49 38.50 29.21
C PRO A 769 -30.48 38.89 30.29
N LYS A 770 -30.59 40.12 30.80
CA LYS A 770 -29.69 40.64 31.84
C LYS A 770 -30.01 39.99 33.19
N GLU A 771 -29.02 39.36 33.81
CA GLU A 771 -29.20 38.65 35.08
C GLU A 771 -29.45 39.63 36.23
N ASN A 772 -30.33 39.25 37.14
CA ASN A 772 -30.67 40.00 38.33
C ASN A 772 -29.54 39.82 39.37
N PRO A 773 -28.94 40.90 39.91
CA PRO A 773 -27.90 40.79 40.93
C PRO A 773 -28.30 40.05 42.20
N ASN A 774 -29.61 39.91 42.45
CA ASN A 774 -30.14 39.15 43.59
C ASN A 774 -30.29 37.64 43.30
N TYR A 775 -30.05 37.21 42.06
CA TYR A 775 -30.02 35.79 41.73
C TYR A 775 -28.79 35.14 42.36
N ASP A 776 -29.04 34.16 43.23
CA ASP A 776 -28.01 33.33 43.83
C ASP A 776 -28.02 31.94 43.16
N PRO A 777 -27.00 31.60 42.35
CA PRO A 777 -26.93 30.32 41.67
C PRO A 777 -26.67 29.13 42.61
N ASP A 778 -26.29 29.37 43.86
CA ASP A 778 -26.01 28.30 44.84
C ASP A 778 -27.29 27.84 45.57
N LEU A 779 -28.40 28.57 45.44
CA LEU A 779 -29.70 28.16 45.98
C LEU A 779 -30.37 27.13 45.07
N GLU A 780 -30.86 26.04 45.67
CA GLU A 780 -31.69 25.07 44.97
C GLU A 780 -33.03 25.70 44.58
N TYR A 781 -33.35 25.66 43.28
CA TYR A 781 -34.61 26.17 42.78
C TYR A 781 -35.68 25.09 42.77
N VAL A 782 -36.77 25.32 43.52
CA VAL A 782 -37.98 24.49 43.48
C VAL A 782 -39.01 25.18 42.55
N PRO A 783 -39.37 24.57 41.40
CA PRO A 783 -40.36 25.10 40.48
C PRO A 783 -41.74 25.31 41.12
N ARG A 784 -42.55 26.22 40.55
CA ARG A 784 -43.91 26.51 41.06
C ARG A 784 -44.81 25.27 41.07
N GLU A 785 -44.64 24.35 40.14
CA GLU A 785 -45.44 23.11 40.06
C GLU A 785 -45.23 22.14 41.23
N GLU A 786 -44.14 22.29 41.98
CA GLU A 786 -43.79 21.47 43.15
C GLU A 786 -44.12 22.16 44.50
N ARG A 787 -44.75 23.34 44.46
CA ARG A 787 -44.98 24.21 45.63
C ARG A 787 -46.48 24.35 45.91
N ASP A 788 -46.90 23.96 47.10
CA ASP A 788 -48.32 23.89 47.49
C ASP A 788 -49.04 25.25 47.44
N GLU A 789 -48.31 26.37 47.56
CA GLU A 789 -48.91 27.69 47.47
C GLU A 789 -49.22 28.14 46.02
N TRP A 790 -48.69 27.47 44.99
CA TRP A 790 -48.86 27.86 43.59
C TRP A 790 -49.90 27.00 42.86
N HIS A 791 -50.86 27.66 42.21
CA HIS A 791 -52.03 27.00 41.64
C HIS A 791 -52.26 27.40 40.19
N ILE A 792 -52.58 26.43 39.34
CA ILE A 792 -53.06 26.69 37.98
C ILE A 792 -54.52 27.14 38.08
N VAL A 793 -54.79 28.39 37.74
CA VAL A 793 -56.15 28.96 37.73
C VAL A 793 -56.62 29.07 36.29
N GLY A 794 -57.64 28.29 35.92
CA GLY A 794 -58.35 28.40 34.65
C GLY A 794 -59.14 29.71 34.58
N LEU A 795 -58.74 30.59 33.67
CA LEU A 795 -59.28 31.94 33.53
C LEU A 795 -60.33 32.01 32.42
N ILE A 796 -60.12 31.27 31.33
CA ILE A 796 -61.00 31.27 30.16
C ILE A 796 -61.09 29.84 29.61
N GLY A 797 -62.30 29.32 29.41
CA GLY A 797 -62.51 28.02 28.78
C GLY A 797 -63.52 27.14 29.49
N GLN A 798 -63.57 25.86 29.13
CA GLN A 798 -64.46 24.90 29.81
C GLN A 798 -63.71 24.30 31.00
N VAL A 799 -64.16 24.60 32.21
CA VAL A 799 -63.54 24.16 33.47
C VAL A 799 -64.52 23.38 34.33
N PHE A 800 -64.00 22.47 35.15
CA PHE A 800 -64.81 21.71 36.10
C PHE A 800 -64.88 22.43 37.43
N VAL A 801 -66.09 22.68 37.93
CA VAL A 801 -66.37 23.44 39.15
C VAL A 801 -67.09 22.57 40.16
N ARG A 802 -66.72 22.69 41.44
CA ARG A 802 -67.44 22.11 42.56
C ARG A 802 -68.73 22.89 42.77
N VAL A 803 -69.87 22.22 42.84
CA VAL A 803 -71.19 22.84 43.03
C VAL A 803 -71.96 22.20 44.17
N ASP A 804 -72.87 22.94 44.80
CA ASP A 804 -73.75 22.41 45.84
C ASP A 804 -74.98 21.69 45.26
N ASP A 805 -75.88 21.23 46.12
CA ASP A 805 -77.10 20.49 45.76
C ASP A 805 -78.18 21.36 45.13
N THR A 806 -77.98 22.67 45.03
CA THR A 806 -78.95 23.61 44.42
C THR A 806 -78.80 23.74 42.91
N VAL A 807 -77.69 23.26 42.34
CA VAL A 807 -77.28 23.54 40.96
C VAL A 807 -77.74 22.46 39.98
N GLN A 808 -78.35 22.88 38.87
CA GLN A 808 -78.74 22.01 37.76
C GLN A 808 -78.16 22.50 36.42
N VAL A 809 -78.23 21.63 35.40
CA VAL A 809 -77.84 22.01 34.02
C VAL A 809 -78.70 23.18 33.54
N GLY A 810 -78.04 24.21 33.01
CA GLY A 810 -78.71 25.44 32.55
C GLY A 810 -78.82 26.55 33.59
N ASP A 811 -78.46 26.28 34.85
CA ASP A 811 -78.40 27.31 35.89
C ASP A 811 -77.14 28.19 35.74
N SER A 812 -77.19 29.39 36.31
CA SER A 812 -76.00 30.21 36.60
C SER A 812 -75.57 30.00 38.04
N ILE A 813 -74.25 29.92 38.27
CA ILE A 813 -73.66 29.76 39.61
C ILE A 813 -72.90 31.00 40.06
N VAL A 814 -73.05 31.34 41.34
CA VAL A 814 -72.24 32.34 42.06
C VAL A 814 -71.40 31.62 43.12
N PRO A 815 -70.25 32.17 43.53
CA PRO A 815 -69.41 31.52 44.53
C PRO A 815 -70.05 31.54 45.92
N ASN A 816 -69.84 30.49 46.71
CA ASN A 816 -70.12 30.41 48.13
C ASN A 816 -69.04 29.50 48.77
N ASP A 817 -68.10 30.10 49.51
CA ASP A 817 -66.87 29.43 49.97
C ASP A 817 -66.13 28.63 48.87
N GLY A 818 -66.07 29.22 47.68
CA GLY A 818 -65.47 28.65 46.47
C GLY A 818 -66.29 27.54 45.81
N ILE A 819 -67.43 27.11 46.38
CA ILE A 819 -68.36 26.18 45.74
C ILE A 819 -69.40 26.99 44.95
N GLY A 820 -69.73 26.54 43.74
CA GLY A 820 -70.81 27.14 42.96
C GLY A 820 -72.17 26.84 43.57
N THR A 821 -72.92 27.87 43.91
CA THR A 821 -74.33 27.78 44.34
C THR A 821 -75.23 28.44 43.31
N LYS A 822 -76.48 28.00 43.20
CA LYS A 822 -77.43 28.54 42.21
C LYS A 822 -77.65 30.03 42.44
N SER A 823 -77.54 30.80 41.37
CA SER A 823 -77.84 32.22 41.36
C SER A 823 -79.34 32.48 41.32
N GLU A 824 -79.83 33.37 42.19
CA GLU A 824 -81.26 33.71 42.28
C GLU A 824 -81.71 34.68 41.16
N ASP A 825 -80.81 35.55 40.70
CA ASP A 825 -81.07 36.56 39.67
C ASP A 825 -80.56 36.15 38.28
N GLY A 826 -80.00 34.94 38.16
CA GLY A 826 -79.44 34.40 36.92
C GLY A 826 -78.04 34.93 36.57
N SER A 827 -77.43 35.75 37.43
CA SER A 827 -76.04 36.22 37.28
C SER A 827 -75.03 35.11 37.59
N GLY A 828 -73.78 35.26 37.16
CA GLY A 828 -72.70 34.31 37.45
C GLY A 828 -72.30 33.43 36.25
N LEU A 829 -71.72 32.26 36.53
CA LEU A 829 -71.17 31.38 35.49
C LEU A 829 -72.20 30.34 35.03
N PHE A 830 -72.33 30.14 33.73
CA PHE A 830 -73.33 29.23 33.17
C PHE A 830 -72.91 27.74 33.26
N VAL A 831 -73.79 26.90 33.80
CA VAL A 831 -73.59 25.46 33.93
C VAL A 831 -73.97 24.75 32.64
N MET A 832 -72.96 24.25 31.92
CA MET A 832 -73.15 23.58 30.64
C MET A 832 -73.61 22.13 30.80
N ARG A 833 -73.08 21.41 31.80
CA ARG A 833 -73.36 19.98 32.03
C ARG A 833 -72.96 19.56 33.44
N MET A 834 -73.72 18.67 34.07
CA MET A 834 -73.26 17.97 35.27
C MET A 834 -72.32 16.81 34.90
N ARG A 835 -71.09 16.83 35.44
CA ARG A 835 -70.13 15.73 35.32
C ARG A 835 -70.36 14.69 36.41
N LYS A 836 -70.70 15.13 37.61
CA LYS A 836 -71.09 14.29 38.75
C LYS A 836 -72.19 15.02 39.53
N GLU A 837 -73.29 14.32 39.82
CA GLU A 837 -74.34 14.82 40.71
C GLU A 837 -73.80 15.07 42.12
N TYR A 838 -74.52 15.87 42.90
CA TYR A 838 -74.16 16.15 44.30
C TYR A 838 -74.06 14.87 45.12
N ASP A 839 -73.00 14.80 45.94
CA ASP A 839 -72.68 13.66 46.80
C ASP A 839 -72.50 14.18 48.23
N ALA A 840 -73.44 13.82 49.11
CA ALA A 840 -73.48 14.31 50.48
C ALA A 840 -72.24 13.92 51.30
N ASP A 841 -71.60 12.78 50.99
CA ASP A 841 -70.39 12.33 51.69
C ASP A 841 -69.15 13.16 51.28
N LYS A 842 -69.17 13.70 50.06
CA LYS A 842 -68.08 14.56 49.54
C LYS A 842 -68.34 16.04 49.77
N GLY A 843 -69.60 16.43 49.96
CA GLY A 843 -70.04 17.82 50.16
C GLY A 843 -70.11 18.66 48.88
N TYR A 844 -69.98 18.05 47.68
CA TYR A 844 -70.07 18.75 46.40
C TYR A 844 -70.45 17.81 45.24
N GLY A 845 -71.11 18.36 44.21
CA GLY A 845 -71.18 17.83 42.85
C GLY A 845 -70.13 18.47 41.94
N VAL A 846 -69.99 18.01 40.69
CA VAL A 846 -69.04 18.57 39.72
C VAL A 846 -69.78 18.98 38.46
N ALA A 847 -69.72 20.26 38.12
CA ALA A 847 -70.30 20.85 36.93
C ALA A 847 -69.20 21.22 35.92
N LEU A 848 -69.48 21.08 34.62
CA LEU A 848 -68.70 21.69 33.55
C LEU A 848 -69.28 23.07 33.27
N VAL A 849 -68.45 24.08 33.38
CA VAL A 849 -68.81 25.50 33.32
C VAL A 849 -67.92 26.18 32.28
N PHE A 850 -68.46 27.14 31.53
CA PHE A 850 -67.63 28.01 30.69
C PHE A 850 -67.21 29.23 31.49
N ILE A 851 -65.93 29.32 31.85
CA ILE A 851 -65.37 30.47 32.53
C ILE A 851 -64.92 31.52 31.51
N HIS A 852 -65.25 32.78 31.80
CA HIS A 852 -64.85 33.95 31.05
C HIS A 852 -64.76 35.14 32.01
N PRO A 853 -64.07 36.23 31.63
CA PRO A 853 -64.02 37.43 32.46
C PRO A 853 -65.44 37.93 32.72
N GLN A 854 -65.81 38.07 33.99
CA GLN A 854 -67.06 38.71 34.40
C GLN A 854 -66.79 40.22 34.47
N MET A 855 -67.49 41.01 33.64
CA MET A 855 -67.39 42.48 33.64
C MET A 855 -68.09 43.09 34.85
#